data_AF-A0A1F8DZZ2-F1
#
_entry.id   AF-A0A1F8DZZ2-F1
#
_cell.length_a   1.000
_cell.length_b   1.000
_cell.length_c   1.000
_cell.angle_alpha   90.00
_cell.angle_beta   90.00
_cell.angle_gamma   90.00
#
_symmetry.space_group_name_H-M   'P 1'
#
loop_
_entity.id
_entity.type
_entity.pdbx_description
1 polymer ?
#
loop_
_entity_poly.entity_id
_entity_poly.type
_entity_poly.pdbx_seq_one_letter_code
_entity_poly.pdbx_strand_id
1 'polypeptide(L)'
;MSPKHHLISGLIALFVIANALLFITSNPAFFDELPLTAQIAGSPTTYYFSTSGNDSNNGLSASSPRKSLAALQALLNISEPGDQFLLKRGDTWTTGANISTPYSGIVALDFKNVDGNSGNYITIGAYGSGNKPTFDICDSNGINNGKNAVVQLEGSTYTNIKDIHFTCSDFTTGTYSEYEATVPNAYINRPYWVFHAIGSINGGAHHIKFSGVDIDNMITGYQFQDASHNITLNDCTTQNLGFPGSGIFADIDGLTVTDSVFAHTYDNGHMHGIYFSDTTNVLIENNLFYDGNNAISIPNGRNIIVRNNTLHDFTWSAIATGARNYGGYRDLLDGVVIEGNLIYNAPIGINVKTYSPVASRSTSVISNLAIRDNVINSIDDYAGLMIEQIYQLNNAVFANNTFYNNIKGIFFESSNGYSNNVVKNNILYNNQYSSGTLVEVGSSSNLSNIDFDYNLYRPVVGSAVKIGGVFYPSHTGFGEESHGITADPQFINAGAKNFNLQSSSPAINKGTAINGRTSDFLGNSIIGLPDIGSYEYQGSVSTPQNTPPTISLTSPQNNSSYTAQTPLAITASASDPDGTITTVEFFRGGSTSLGSDSSSPFTIIWQNPPAGTYTLTAKATDDDNAQTTSAPITITITTPQQSPTLTPTTQTSPSPTPIVPTGWTFCSDEYEQCIFTGTKEVLYGLNSLYATDIFTEGVFCDNSIFGDPYPGFVKQCYYRDLQATPTPPASSPTQTSGGGGGGGSGGGGGGGSTIRRSPSPSPTLGSTSSPQAGQAPSINPLSDLQSRIQTLFSILQSLFLKVAQQKALQTAPIINTTPTVPTQSCPGGICTIGGTDIFSGGNTVPPTSPSTGSTGSGQANTGFNRNLTIGSQGEDVRQLQLYLNQKGFLVATSGAGSPGNETTLFGQRTQQALARFQQAHNINPPSGYFGPVSREFINRDR
;
A
#
# COMPACT_ATOMS: atom_id res chain seq x y z
N MET A 1 0.94 -74.83 -10.21
CA MET A 1 1.32 -75.04 -8.79
C MET A 1 0.06 -74.89 -7.93
N SER A 2 -0.15 -75.78 -6.95
CA SER A 2 -1.46 -76.00 -6.28
C SER A 2 -1.98 -74.79 -5.47
N PRO A 3 -3.30 -74.66 -5.25
CA PRO A 3 -3.92 -73.60 -4.45
C PRO A 3 -3.60 -73.65 -2.94
N LYS A 4 -2.71 -74.55 -2.50
CA LYS A 4 -2.27 -74.65 -1.10
C LYS A 4 -1.29 -73.55 -0.67
N HIS A 5 -0.68 -72.77 -1.56
CA HIS A 5 0.30 -71.74 -1.18
C HIS A 5 -0.31 -70.39 -0.78
N HIS A 6 -1.47 -69.99 -1.31
CA HIS A 6 -2.13 -68.74 -0.90
C HIS A 6 -2.83 -68.84 0.45
N LEU A 7 -3.34 -70.02 0.84
CA LEU A 7 -3.88 -70.21 2.19
C LEU A 7 -2.79 -70.13 3.26
N ILE A 8 -1.62 -70.72 3.01
CA ILE A 8 -0.50 -70.74 3.97
C ILE A 8 0.11 -69.34 4.14
N SER A 9 0.21 -68.55 3.08
CA SER A 9 0.71 -67.16 3.13
C SER A 9 -0.22 -66.22 3.90
N GLY A 10 -1.54 -66.36 3.70
CA GLY A 10 -2.55 -65.59 4.43
C GLY A 10 -2.69 -66.01 5.90
N LEU A 11 -2.56 -67.31 6.19
CA LEU A 11 -2.55 -67.83 7.57
C LEU A 11 -1.30 -67.41 8.34
N ILE A 12 -0.11 -67.36 7.71
CA ILE A 12 1.12 -66.87 8.37
C ILE A 12 1.02 -65.38 8.68
N ALA A 13 0.49 -64.56 7.76
CA ALA A 13 0.27 -63.13 8.01
C ALA A 13 -0.75 -62.89 9.15
N LEU A 14 -1.85 -63.65 9.18
CA LEU A 14 -2.81 -63.58 10.29
C LEU A 14 -2.22 -64.08 11.61
N PHE A 15 -1.36 -65.12 11.57
CA PHE A 15 -0.70 -65.66 12.76
C PHE A 15 0.35 -64.69 13.32
N VAL A 16 1.07 -63.96 12.47
CA VAL A 16 2.03 -62.92 12.89
C VAL A 16 1.30 -61.72 13.49
N ILE A 17 0.19 -61.28 12.90
CA ILE A 17 -0.63 -60.18 13.43
C ILE A 17 -1.32 -60.58 14.74
N ALA A 18 -1.84 -61.80 14.84
CA ALA A 18 -2.46 -62.32 16.05
C ALA A 18 -1.45 -62.50 17.19
N ASN A 19 -0.23 -63.00 16.90
CA ASN A 19 0.83 -63.11 17.92
C ASN A 19 1.38 -61.74 18.32
N ALA A 20 1.49 -60.78 17.41
CA ALA A 20 1.86 -59.40 17.76
C ALA A 20 0.82 -58.75 18.68
N LEU A 21 -0.48 -58.92 18.41
CA LEU A 21 -1.55 -58.43 19.30
C LEU A 21 -1.60 -59.17 20.65
N LEU A 22 -1.30 -60.48 20.67
CA LEU A 22 -1.25 -61.26 21.92
C LEU A 22 -0.03 -60.89 22.78
N PHE A 23 1.11 -60.57 22.16
CA PHE A 23 2.32 -60.11 22.85
C PHE A 23 2.16 -58.70 23.45
N ILE A 24 1.40 -57.83 22.77
CA ILE A 24 1.08 -56.47 23.23
C ILE A 24 0.07 -56.46 24.39
N THR A 25 -0.83 -57.45 24.45
CA THR A 25 -1.90 -57.51 25.47
C THR A 25 -1.56 -58.33 26.71
N SER A 26 -0.50 -59.15 26.68
CA SER A 26 -0.14 -60.07 27.77
C SER A 26 1.04 -59.62 28.64
N ASN A 27 1.64 -58.44 28.37
CA ASN A 27 2.84 -57.99 29.06
C ASN A 27 2.73 -56.52 29.52
N PRO A 28 2.05 -56.23 30.64
CA PRO A 28 1.87 -54.85 31.13
C PRO A 28 3.18 -54.20 31.61
N ALA A 29 4.25 -54.96 31.80
CA ALA A 29 5.57 -54.46 32.21
C ALA A 29 6.39 -53.81 31.08
N PHE A 30 5.93 -53.83 29.82
CA PHE A 30 6.62 -53.16 28.72
C PHE A 30 6.29 -51.65 28.63
N PHE A 31 5.33 -51.17 29.43
CA PHE A 31 4.89 -49.77 29.44
C PHE A 31 5.55 -48.91 30.53
N ASP A 32 6.35 -49.50 31.43
CA ASP A 32 6.98 -48.77 32.55
C ASP A 32 8.46 -48.38 32.33
N GLU A 33 9.06 -48.65 31.16
CA GLU A 33 10.43 -48.21 30.83
C GLU A 33 10.58 -47.39 29.53
N LEU A 34 9.47 -46.88 28.97
CA LEU A 34 9.58 -45.74 28.06
C LEU A 34 9.30 -44.49 28.88
N PRO A 35 10.33 -43.70 29.23
CA PRO A 35 10.09 -42.51 30.00
C PRO A 35 9.17 -41.62 29.18
N LEU A 36 8.01 -41.31 29.74
CA LEU A 36 7.10 -40.27 29.31
C LEU A 36 7.73 -38.89 29.59
N THR A 37 8.97 -38.73 29.16
CA THR A 37 9.67 -37.45 29.03
C THR A 37 9.67 -37.13 27.56
N ALA A 38 9.15 -35.94 27.23
CA ALA A 38 9.25 -35.31 25.92
C ALA A 38 10.50 -35.76 25.14
N GLN A 39 10.32 -36.63 24.14
CA GLN A 39 11.39 -36.91 23.20
C GLN A 39 11.46 -35.70 22.28
N ILE A 40 12.46 -34.87 22.61
CA ILE A 40 12.96 -33.69 21.92
C ILE A 40 12.67 -33.77 20.42
N ALA A 41 11.87 -32.83 19.90
CA ALA A 41 11.90 -32.49 18.48
C ALA A 41 13.38 -32.36 18.11
N GLY A 42 13.88 -33.24 17.23
CA GLY A 42 15.29 -33.26 16.86
C GLY A 42 15.75 -31.85 16.51
N SER A 43 16.95 -31.46 16.96
CA SER A 43 17.49 -30.16 16.56
C SER A 43 17.53 -30.07 15.03
N PRO A 44 17.21 -28.89 14.46
CA PRO A 44 17.28 -28.66 13.02
C PRO A 44 18.55 -29.25 12.40
N THR A 45 18.42 -30.10 11.39
CA THR A 45 19.55 -30.77 10.76
C THR A 45 19.87 -30.13 9.42
N THR A 46 21.16 -29.83 9.18
CA THR A 46 21.64 -29.30 7.89
C THR A 46 22.30 -30.40 7.07
N TYR A 47 21.79 -30.61 5.87
CA TYR A 47 22.30 -31.54 4.87
C TYR A 47 22.95 -30.79 3.70
N TYR A 48 24.11 -31.24 3.26
CA TYR A 48 24.92 -30.63 2.20
C TYR A 48 24.95 -31.52 0.95
N PHE A 49 24.76 -30.89 -0.21
CA PHE A 49 24.72 -31.54 -1.52
C PHE A 49 25.70 -30.89 -2.50
N SER A 50 26.37 -31.70 -3.32
CA SER A 50 27.22 -31.22 -4.41
C SER A 50 27.29 -32.27 -5.51
N THR A 51 27.29 -31.84 -6.77
CA THR A 51 27.48 -32.70 -7.96
C THR A 51 28.81 -33.46 -7.95
N SER A 52 29.80 -32.95 -7.21
CA SER A 52 31.09 -33.60 -6.92
C SER A 52 31.10 -34.52 -5.68
N GLY A 53 29.97 -34.62 -4.97
CA GLY A 53 29.83 -35.38 -3.73
C GLY A 53 29.69 -36.90 -3.93
N ASN A 54 29.28 -37.60 -2.87
CA ASN A 54 29.00 -39.03 -2.89
C ASN A 54 27.77 -39.37 -2.02
N ASP A 55 26.79 -40.10 -2.56
CA ASP A 55 25.56 -40.46 -1.83
C ASP A 55 25.79 -41.46 -0.68
N SER A 56 26.95 -42.11 -0.62
CA SER A 56 27.36 -42.86 0.58
C SER A 56 27.69 -41.96 1.78
N ASN A 57 27.89 -40.67 1.56
CA ASN A 57 28.14 -39.71 2.64
C ASN A 57 26.85 -39.47 3.43
N ASN A 58 26.97 -39.18 4.73
CA ASN A 58 25.81 -38.80 5.54
C ASN A 58 25.25 -37.42 5.16
N GLY A 59 26.05 -36.56 4.54
CA GLY A 59 25.68 -35.22 4.11
C GLY A 59 25.65 -34.18 5.24
N LEU A 60 26.17 -34.47 6.43
CA LEU A 60 26.08 -33.57 7.60
C LEU A 60 27.23 -32.55 7.67
N SER A 61 28.13 -32.54 6.68
CA SER A 61 29.24 -31.59 6.57
C SER A 61 29.43 -31.14 5.13
N ALA A 62 29.73 -29.86 4.94
CA ALA A 62 30.10 -29.29 3.64
C ALA A 62 31.33 -29.97 3.00
N SER A 63 32.20 -30.60 3.79
CA SER A 63 33.36 -31.35 3.30
C SER A 63 33.04 -32.78 2.84
N SER A 64 31.86 -33.29 3.17
CA SER A 64 31.39 -34.63 2.80
C SER A 64 29.93 -34.58 2.32
N PRO A 65 29.65 -33.85 1.22
CA PRO A 65 28.29 -33.67 0.73
C PRO A 65 27.77 -34.94 0.03
N ARG A 66 26.45 -35.11 0.04
CA ARG A 66 25.75 -36.08 -0.82
C ARG A 66 25.76 -35.60 -2.27
N LYS A 67 25.54 -36.51 -3.23
CA LYS A 67 25.71 -36.24 -4.67
C LYS A 67 24.42 -35.92 -5.40
N SER A 68 23.35 -36.67 -5.15
CA SER A 68 22.17 -36.67 -6.04
C SER A 68 20.95 -35.97 -5.48
N LEU A 69 20.07 -35.50 -6.37
CA LEU A 69 18.74 -35.01 -5.98
C LEU A 69 17.84 -36.13 -5.45
N ALA A 70 18.07 -37.38 -5.85
CA ALA A 70 17.34 -38.52 -5.30
C ALA A 70 17.63 -38.70 -3.79
N ALA A 71 18.88 -38.53 -3.38
CA ALA A 71 19.25 -38.54 -1.97
C ALA A 71 18.66 -37.33 -1.21
N LEU A 72 18.59 -36.16 -1.86
CA LEU A 72 17.92 -34.97 -1.30
C LEU A 72 16.43 -35.24 -1.09
N GLN A 73 15.72 -35.71 -2.12
CA GLN A 73 14.29 -36.01 -2.06
C GLN A 73 13.97 -37.06 -0.98
N ALA A 74 14.81 -38.08 -0.82
CA ALA A 74 14.61 -39.10 0.20
C ALA A 74 14.66 -38.52 1.62
N LEU A 75 15.56 -37.57 1.88
CA LEU A 75 15.66 -36.86 3.16
C LEU A 75 14.54 -35.82 3.33
N LEU A 76 14.14 -35.15 2.25
CA LEU A 76 13.01 -34.20 2.26
C LEU A 76 11.69 -34.88 2.64
N ASN A 77 11.46 -36.13 2.20
CA ASN A 77 10.25 -36.89 2.55
C ASN A 77 10.11 -37.23 4.04
N ILE A 78 11.20 -37.13 4.80
CA ILE A 78 11.26 -37.46 6.24
C ILE A 78 11.78 -36.28 7.07
N SER A 79 11.80 -35.08 6.50
CA SER A 79 12.32 -33.89 7.16
C SER A 79 11.47 -33.46 8.34
N GLU A 80 12.13 -32.92 9.36
CA GLU A 80 11.48 -32.32 10.53
C GLU A 80 11.56 -30.78 10.45
N PRO A 81 10.70 -30.04 11.18
CA PRO A 81 10.72 -28.59 11.16
C PRO A 81 12.10 -27.99 11.47
N GLY A 82 12.57 -27.12 10.58
CA GLY A 82 13.87 -26.45 10.68
C GLY A 82 15.00 -27.11 9.88
N ASP A 83 14.80 -28.33 9.37
CA ASP A 83 15.79 -29.00 8.54
C ASP A 83 16.17 -28.15 7.30
N GLN A 84 17.45 -28.22 6.94
CA GLN A 84 18.02 -27.45 5.84
C GLN A 84 18.71 -28.35 4.84
N PHE A 85 18.51 -28.08 3.56
CA PHE A 85 19.12 -28.79 2.44
C PHE A 85 19.88 -27.78 1.58
N LEU A 86 21.21 -27.78 1.71
CA LEU A 86 22.07 -26.78 1.11
C LEU A 86 22.81 -27.36 -0.10
N LEU A 87 22.62 -26.72 -1.25
CA LEU A 87 23.27 -27.06 -2.52
C LEU A 87 24.51 -26.19 -2.72
N LYS A 88 25.61 -26.76 -3.22
CA LYS A 88 26.87 -26.03 -3.38
C LYS A 88 26.75 -24.96 -4.46
N ARG A 89 27.14 -23.73 -4.14
CA ARG A 89 27.30 -22.64 -5.12
C ARG A 89 28.32 -23.04 -6.20
N GLY A 90 27.99 -22.70 -7.46
CA GLY A 90 28.74 -23.06 -8.65
C GLY A 90 28.37 -24.43 -9.27
N ASP A 91 27.59 -25.27 -8.58
CA ASP A 91 27.17 -26.56 -9.13
C ASP A 91 25.97 -26.41 -10.07
N THR A 92 25.96 -27.20 -11.15
CA THR A 92 24.85 -27.29 -12.13
C THR A 92 24.22 -28.68 -12.12
N TRP A 93 22.90 -28.75 -11.96
CA TRP A 93 22.10 -29.97 -11.84
C TRP A 93 21.29 -30.20 -13.12
N THR A 94 21.64 -31.23 -13.90
CA THR A 94 21.05 -31.51 -15.22
C THR A 94 20.22 -32.80 -15.26
N THR A 95 19.24 -32.83 -16.17
CA THR A 95 18.44 -34.03 -16.51
C THR A 95 19.35 -35.17 -16.98
N GLY A 96 19.15 -36.38 -16.48
CA GLY A 96 19.87 -37.60 -16.91
C GLY A 96 21.24 -37.88 -16.27
N ALA A 97 21.98 -36.89 -15.75
CA ALA A 97 23.30 -37.12 -15.12
C ALA A 97 23.23 -37.29 -13.59
N ASN A 98 22.35 -36.55 -12.91
CA ASN A 98 22.22 -36.55 -11.43
C ASN A 98 20.76 -36.52 -10.93
N ILE A 99 19.79 -36.59 -11.84
CA ILE A 99 18.35 -36.61 -11.57
C ILE A 99 17.83 -38.00 -11.96
N SER A 100 17.94 -38.98 -11.05
CA SER A 100 17.22 -40.26 -11.19
C SER A 100 15.91 -40.14 -10.39
N THR A 101 14.86 -39.64 -11.02
CA THR A 101 13.56 -39.57 -10.36
C THR A 101 12.91 -40.96 -10.39
N PRO A 102 12.21 -41.38 -9.33
CA PRO A 102 11.35 -42.56 -9.36
C PRO A 102 10.04 -42.32 -10.15
N TYR A 103 9.86 -41.12 -10.72
CA TYR A 103 8.63 -40.66 -11.38
C TYR A 103 8.86 -40.51 -12.88
N SER A 104 7.91 -40.95 -13.70
CA SER A 104 7.91 -40.59 -15.13
C SER A 104 7.45 -39.13 -15.29
N GLY A 105 8.39 -38.19 -15.37
CA GLY A 105 8.12 -36.75 -15.54
C GLY A 105 9.24 -35.86 -15.00
N ILE A 106 9.25 -34.59 -15.42
CA ILE A 106 10.28 -33.57 -15.11
C ILE A 106 10.03 -32.92 -13.74
N VAL A 107 9.96 -33.71 -12.66
CA VAL A 107 9.91 -33.18 -11.28
C VAL A 107 11.28 -33.32 -10.66
N ALA A 108 12.00 -32.21 -10.48
CA ALA A 108 13.30 -32.20 -9.83
C ALA A 108 13.19 -32.36 -8.30
N LEU A 109 12.17 -31.73 -7.69
CA LEU A 109 11.85 -31.81 -6.26
C LEU A 109 10.33 -31.83 -6.03
N ASP A 110 9.84 -32.78 -5.24
CA ASP A 110 8.43 -32.94 -4.87
C ASP A 110 8.26 -32.72 -3.36
N PHE A 111 7.79 -31.54 -2.98
CA PHE A 111 7.44 -31.24 -1.59
C PHE A 111 6.00 -31.71 -1.36
N LYS A 112 5.87 -32.97 -0.94
CA LYS A 112 4.58 -33.60 -0.70
C LYS A 112 4.29 -33.67 0.80
N ASN A 113 3.49 -32.75 1.32
CA ASN A 113 3.20 -32.60 2.74
C ASN A 113 4.48 -32.48 3.59
N VAL A 114 5.38 -31.61 3.14
CA VAL A 114 6.59 -31.20 3.85
C VAL A 114 6.20 -30.03 4.74
N ASP A 115 6.24 -30.24 6.05
CA ASP A 115 5.64 -29.32 7.02
C ASP A 115 6.66 -28.81 8.02
N GLY A 116 7.05 -27.54 7.88
CA GLY A 116 7.77 -26.81 8.92
C GLY A 116 6.84 -26.27 10.00
N ASN A 117 7.30 -25.26 10.73
CA ASN A 117 6.44 -24.43 11.58
C ASN A 117 6.86 -22.96 11.54
N SER A 118 6.05 -22.09 12.13
CA SER A 118 6.24 -20.62 12.09
C SER A 118 7.60 -20.15 12.62
N GLY A 119 8.24 -20.90 13.52
CA GLY A 119 9.59 -20.63 14.00
C GLY A 119 10.70 -21.33 13.21
N ASN A 120 10.41 -22.45 12.57
CA ASN A 120 11.39 -23.36 11.97
C ASN A 120 10.92 -23.83 10.59
N TYR A 121 11.23 -23.02 9.58
CA TYR A 121 10.94 -23.36 8.19
C TYR A 121 11.88 -24.45 7.70
N ILE A 122 11.35 -25.41 6.95
CA ILE A 122 12.17 -26.34 6.18
C ILE A 122 12.77 -25.56 5.02
N THR A 123 14.09 -25.61 4.84
CA THR A 123 14.81 -24.72 3.92
C THR A 123 15.56 -25.49 2.84
N ILE A 124 15.31 -25.18 1.56
CA ILE A 124 16.25 -25.45 0.47
C ILE A 124 17.06 -24.19 0.21
N GLY A 125 18.38 -24.30 0.21
CA GLY A 125 19.27 -23.16 0.10
C GLY A 125 20.58 -23.47 -0.59
N ALA A 126 21.51 -22.52 -0.50
CA ALA A 126 22.86 -22.66 -1.03
C ALA A 126 23.94 -22.55 0.06
N TYR A 127 25.10 -23.17 -0.17
CA TYR A 127 26.31 -22.97 0.65
C TYR A 127 27.55 -22.76 -0.21
N GLY A 128 28.62 -22.24 0.39
CA GLY A 128 29.87 -21.93 -0.31
C GLY A 128 29.87 -20.54 -0.92
N SER A 129 30.67 -20.35 -1.98
CA SER A 129 30.86 -19.06 -2.66
C SER A 129 30.72 -19.24 -4.18
N GLY A 130 30.49 -18.14 -4.89
CA GLY A 130 30.25 -18.14 -6.34
C GLY A 130 28.77 -18.10 -6.72
N ASN A 131 28.49 -18.48 -7.96
CA ASN A 131 27.14 -18.41 -8.55
C ASN A 131 26.14 -19.29 -7.79
N LYS A 132 24.85 -18.94 -7.84
CA LYS A 132 23.79 -19.76 -7.26
C LYS A 132 23.84 -21.19 -7.85
N PRO A 133 23.61 -22.25 -7.04
CA PRO A 133 23.40 -23.59 -7.59
C PRO A 133 22.31 -23.52 -8.67
N THR A 134 22.63 -24.05 -9.85
CA THR A 134 21.79 -23.91 -11.05
C THR A 134 21.12 -25.24 -11.34
N PHE A 135 19.81 -25.25 -11.44
CA PHE A 135 19.07 -26.36 -12.05
C PHE A 135 18.87 -26.05 -13.53
N ASP A 136 19.49 -26.83 -14.39
CA ASP A 136 19.37 -26.73 -15.84
C ASP A 136 18.54 -27.91 -16.37
N ILE A 137 17.29 -27.64 -16.71
CA ILE A 137 16.24 -28.67 -16.76
C ILE A 137 15.64 -28.80 -18.16
N CYS A 138 16.50 -28.79 -19.17
CA CYS A 138 16.09 -29.10 -20.52
C CYS A 138 15.82 -30.62 -20.64
N ASP A 139 14.61 -30.98 -21.05
CA ASP A 139 14.30 -32.34 -21.47
C ASP A 139 14.13 -32.38 -22.99
N SER A 140 15.00 -33.14 -23.67
CA SER A 140 14.92 -33.39 -25.10
C SER A 140 13.89 -34.47 -25.47
N ASN A 141 13.31 -35.18 -24.49
CA ASN A 141 12.58 -36.44 -24.72
C ASN A 141 11.06 -36.38 -24.57
N GLY A 142 10.47 -35.27 -24.16
CA GLY A 142 9.05 -35.04 -24.44
C GLY A 142 8.03 -35.94 -23.77
N ILE A 143 8.24 -36.28 -22.51
CA ILE A 143 7.27 -37.11 -21.78
C ILE A 143 6.67 -36.30 -20.63
N ASN A 144 5.69 -35.47 -20.97
CA ASN A 144 4.72 -34.92 -20.03
C ASN A 144 3.75 -36.04 -19.56
N ASN A 145 4.24 -36.95 -18.73
CA ASN A 145 3.42 -37.97 -18.06
C ASN A 145 2.68 -37.39 -16.84
N GLY A 146 1.88 -36.34 -17.07
CA GLY A 146 0.88 -35.86 -16.10
C GLY A 146 1.39 -35.05 -14.91
N LYS A 147 2.66 -34.61 -14.88
CA LYS A 147 3.16 -33.59 -13.93
C LYS A 147 3.97 -32.53 -14.69
N ASN A 148 3.64 -31.26 -14.44
CA ASN A 148 3.99 -30.11 -15.30
C ASN A 148 5.00 -29.13 -14.66
N ALA A 149 5.64 -29.47 -13.53
CA ALA A 149 6.46 -28.52 -12.77
C ALA A 149 7.82 -29.07 -12.31
N VAL A 150 8.83 -28.19 -12.26
CA VAL A 150 10.17 -28.51 -11.76
C VAL A 150 10.17 -28.78 -10.26
N VAL A 151 9.57 -27.87 -9.49
CA VAL A 151 9.35 -27.99 -8.05
C VAL A 151 7.85 -28.01 -7.80
N GLN A 152 7.37 -29.12 -7.27
CA GLN A 152 5.99 -29.26 -6.85
C GLN A 152 5.88 -28.98 -5.35
N LEU A 153 4.93 -28.12 -4.96
CA LEU A 153 4.59 -27.83 -3.57
C LEU A 153 3.17 -28.38 -3.31
N GLU A 154 3.05 -29.68 -3.07
CA GLU A 154 1.76 -30.36 -2.85
C GLU A 154 1.42 -30.38 -1.35
N GLY A 155 0.51 -29.48 -0.93
CA GLY A 155 0.04 -29.39 0.46
C GLY A 155 1.12 -29.10 1.51
N SER A 156 2.29 -28.62 1.09
CA SER A 156 3.43 -28.34 1.97
C SER A 156 3.30 -27.00 2.68
N THR A 157 3.87 -26.89 3.87
CA THR A 157 3.72 -25.72 4.73
C THR A 157 5.04 -25.25 5.31
N TYR A 158 5.16 -23.95 5.59
CA TYR A 158 6.35 -23.36 6.23
C TYR A 158 7.67 -23.79 5.54
N THR A 159 7.69 -23.67 4.21
CA THR A 159 8.82 -24.03 3.36
C THR A 159 9.52 -22.77 2.87
N ASN A 160 10.84 -22.77 2.87
CA ASN A 160 11.67 -21.65 2.41
C ASN A 160 12.62 -22.13 1.30
N ILE A 161 12.54 -21.53 0.12
CA ILE A 161 13.41 -21.83 -1.01
C ILE A 161 14.22 -20.59 -1.32
N LYS A 162 15.55 -20.67 -1.22
CA LYS A 162 16.38 -19.48 -1.36
C LYS A 162 17.69 -19.71 -2.10
N ASP A 163 18.19 -18.65 -2.74
CA ASP A 163 19.51 -18.64 -3.38
C ASP A 163 19.70 -19.70 -4.48
N ILE A 164 18.64 -20.05 -5.22
CA ILE A 164 18.68 -21.05 -6.29
C ILE A 164 18.45 -20.38 -7.65
N HIS A 165 19.12 -20.88 -8.69
CA HIS A 165 18.89 -20.49 -10.07
C HIS A 165 18.24 -21.63 -10.87
N PHE A 166 17.22 -21.34 -11.67
CA PHE A 166 16.54 -22.27 -12.56
C PHE A 166 16.63 -21.77 -14.00
N THR A 167 17.04 -22.65 -14.90
CA THR A 167 17.19 -22.32 -16.31
C THR A 167 16.89 -23.52 -17.21
N CYS A 168 16.76 -23.26 -18.51
CA CYS A 168 16.94 -24.26 -19.55
C CYS A 168 17.89 -23.73 -20.63
N SER A 169 19.11 -24.27 -20.67
CA SER A 169 20.16 -23.87 -21.62
C SER A 169 19.84 -24.11 -23.10
N ASP A 170 19.01 -25.10 -23.43
CA ASP A 170 18.51 -25.37 -24.78
C ASP A 170 17.35 -24.42 -25.20
N PHE A 171 16.97 -23.46 -24.36
CA PHE A 171 15.96 -22.48 -24.71
C PHE A 171 16.60 -21.35 -25.53
N THR A 172 16.56 -21.49 -26.86
CA THR A 172 16.86 -20.36 -27.75
C THR A 172 15.66 -19.43 -27.77
N THR A 173 15.83 -18.21 -27.23
CA THR A 173 14.90 -17.10 -27.44
C THR A 173 14.90 -16.74 -28.93
N GLY A 174 14.07 -17.40 -29.72
CA GLY A 174 13.80 -16.97 -31.08
C GLY A 174 13.07 -15.63 -31.04
N THR A 175 13.49 -14.66 -31.84
CA THR A 175 12.69 -13.48 -32.17
C THR A 175 11.40 -13.97 -32.84
N TYR A 176 10.30 -13.99 -32.09
CA TYR A 176 8.98 -14.22 -32.66
C TYR A 176 8.56 -12.93 -33.39
N SER A 177 8.85 -12.88 -34.70
CA SER A 177 8.19 -11.93 -35.60
C SER A 177 6.92 -12.59 -36.12
N GLU A 178 5.78 -11.96 -35.80
CA GLU A 178 4.50 -12.02 -36.52
C GLU A 178 4.06 -13.36 -37.16
N TYR A 179 2.98 -13.93 -36.63
CA TYR A 179 1.95 -14.60 -37.43
C TYR A 179 2.39 -15.83 -38.27
N GLU A 180 2.92 -16.88 -37.64
CA GLU A 180 2.87 -18.23 -38.26
C GLU A 180 2.11 -19.23 -37.39
N ALA A 181 1.04 -19.78 -37.99
CA ALA A 181 0.08 -20.72 -37.43
C ALA A 181 0.61 -22.14 -37.20
N THR A 182 1.91 -22.28 -36.95
CA THR A 182 2.55 -23.55 -36.63
C THR A 182 3.45 -23.34 -35.43
N VAL A 183 2.91 -23.59 -34.24
CA VAL A 183 3.71 -23.80 -33.03
C VAL A 183 4.74 -24.89 -33.37
N PRO A 184 6.05 -24.63 -33.36
CA PRO A 184 7.04 -25.66 -33.60
C PRO A 184 6.81 -26.82 -32.61
N ASN A 185 6.95 -28.07 -33.06
CA ASN A 185 6.89 -29.28 -32.22
C ASN A 185 7.83 -29.23 -30.98
N ALA A 186 8.71 -28.23 -30.87
CA ALA A 186 9.61 -27.96 -29.76
C ALA A 186 8.92 -27.52 -28.43
N TYR A 187 7.63 -27.14 -28.45
CA TYR A 187 6.90 -26.73 -27.24
C TYR A 187 6.17 -27.88 -26.50
N ILE A 188 6.07 -29.06 -27.13
CA ILE A 188 5.24 -30.19 -26.63
C ILE A 188 5.96 -30.93 -25.47
N ASN A 189 7.24 -30.63 -25.24
CA ASN A 189 8.17 -31.48 -24.50
C ASN A 189 8.77 -30.86 -23.23
N ARG A 190 8.18 -29.80 -22.67
CA ARG A 190 8.79 -28.99 -21.60
C ARG A 190 7.91 -28.89 -20.35
N PRO A 191 8.51 -28.70 -19.14
CA PRO A 191 7.73 -28.43 -17.95
C PRO A 191 7.06 -27.07 -18.11
N TYR A 192 5.77 -27.01 -17.80
CA TYR A 192 4.99 -25.80 -17.99
C TYR A 192 5.34 -24.75 -16.93
N TRP A 193 5.71 -25.16 -15.70
CA TRP A 193 6.01 -24.27 -14.56
C TRP A 193 7.35 -24.59 -13.88
N VAL A 194 8.07 -23.59 -13.35
CA VAL A 194 9.18 -23.88 -12.41
C VAL A 194 8.59 -24.28 -11.07
N PHE A 195 7.74 -23.44 -10.49
CA PHE A 195 7.08 -23.71 -9.23
C PHE A 195 5.59 -23.89 -9.42
N HIS A 196 5.04 -24.97 -8.88
CA HIS A 196 3.61 -25.21 -8.87
C HIS A 196 3.16 -25.57 -7.46
N ALA A 197 2.37 -24.68 -6.86
CA ALA A 197 1.71 -24.91 -5.59
C ALA A 197 0.29 -25.43 -5.83
N ILE A 198 0.02 -26.64 -5.36
CA ILE A 198 -1.28 -27.31 -5.49
C ILE A 198 -1.77 -27.82 -4.15
N GLY A 199 -3.09 -27.99 -4.07
CA GLY A 199 -3.76 -28.61 -2.94
C GLY A 199 -3.45 -30.10 -2.84
N SER A 200 -3.41 -30.58 -1.60
CA SER A 200 -3.41 -32.00 -1.26
C SER A 200 -4.66 -32.35 -0.46
N ILE A 201 -4.79 -33.61 -0.05
CA ILE A 201 -5.81 -34.06 0.91
C ILE A 201 -5.78 -33.29 2.24
N ASN A 202 -4.65 -32.63 2.55
CA ASN A 202 -4.41 -31.86 3.77
C ASN A 202 -4.62 -30.34 3.58
N GLY A 203 -5.03 -29.89 2.39
CA GLY A 203 -5.20 -28.46 2.05
C GLY A 203 -4.18 -27.93 1.05
N GLY A 204 -4.26 -26.63 0.74
CA GLY A 204 -3.35 -25.90 -0.13
C GLY A 204 -1.97 -25.68 0.49
N ALA A 205 -0.95 -25.45 -0.35
CA ALA A 205 0.37 -25.09 0.15
C ALA A 205 0.33 -23.69 0.76
N HIS A 206 0.95 -23.49 1.94
CA HIS A 206 0.86 -22.21 2.62
C HIS A 206 2.06 -21.85 3.51
N HIS A 207 2.26 -20.55 3.73
CA HIS A 207 3.48 -20.01 4.35
C HIS A 207 4.74 -20.43 3.58
N ILE A 208 4.71 -20.26 2.26
CA ILE A 208 5.85 -20.56 1.39
C ILE A 208 6.66 -19.27 1.16
N LYS A 209 7.97 -19.34 1.33
CA LYS A 209 8.90 -18.23 1.10
C LYS A 209 9.85 -18.54 -0.03
N PHE A 210 10.02 -17.59 -0.93
CA PHE A 210 11.07 -17.57 -1.94
C PHE A 210 11.97 -16.36 -1.69
N SER A 211 13.29 -16.56 -1.69
CA SER A 211 14.24 -15.46 -1.48
C SER A 211 15.48 -15.59 -2.33
N GLY A 212 15.80 -14.62 -3.19
CA GLY A 212 16.98 -14.74 -4.04
C GLY A 212 16.86 -15.87 -5.07
N VAL A 213 15.64 -16.20 -5.53
CA VAL A 213 15.41 -17.23 -6.54
C VAL A 213 15.43 -16.60 -7.92
N ASP A 214 16.29 -17.11 -8.80
CA ASP A 214 16.39 -16.64 -10.18
C ASP A 214 15.79 -17.68 -11.13
N ILE A 215 14.95 -17.23 -12.05
CA ILE A 215 14.35 -18.02 -13.12
C ILE A 215 14.67 -17.32 -14.42
N ASP A 216 15.38 -17.98 -15.33
CA ASP A 216 15.59 -17.48 -16.69
C ASP A 216 15.36 -18.54 -17.76
N ASN A 217 14.98 -18.12 -18.97
CA ASN A 217 14.90 -19.01 -20.14
C ASN A 217 13.94 -20.21 -19.96
N MET A 218 12.83 -19.98 -19.24
CA MET A 218 11.78 -20.98 -18.96
C MET A 218 10.45 -20.60 -19.63
N ILE A 219 9.46 -21.51 -19.66
CA ILE A 219 8.12 -21.17 -20.19
C ILE A 219 7.36 -20.29 -19.20
N THR A 220 7.22 -20.72 -17.95
CA THR A 220 6.60 -19.91 -16.89
C THR A 220 7.38 -20.01 -15.58
N GLY A 221 7.20 -19.03 -14.69
CA GLY A 221 7.87 -18.99 -13.39
C GLY A 221 7.10 -19.74 -12.31
N TYR A 222 6.13 -19.04 -11.71
CA TYR A 222 5.39 -19.49 -10.53
C TYR A 222 3.90 -19.65 -10.85
N GLN A 223 3.30 -20.73 -10.35
CA GLN A 223 1.86 -20.93 -10.35
C GLN A 223 1.38 -21.29 -8.95
N PHE A 224 0.44 -20.51 -8.42
CA PHE A 224 -0.18 -20.70 -7.13
C PHE A 224 -1.68 -20.83 -7.28
N GLN A 225 -2.26 -21.98 -6.90
CA GLN A 225 -3.69 -22.30 -7.04
C GLN A 225 -4.16 -23.21 -5.88
N ASP A 226 -5.37 -23.78 -6.00
CA ASP A 226 -5.89 -24.88 -5.16
C ASP A 226 -5.87 -24.60 -3.66
N ALA A 227 -6.44 -23.46 -3.25
CA ALA A 227 -6.52 -23.00 -1.86
C ALA A 227 -5.15 -22.76 -1.19
N SER A 228 -4.10 -22.55 -1.98
CA SER A 228 -2.82 -22.07 -1.47
C SER A 228 -2.97 -20.66 -0.88
N HIS A 229 -2.18 -20.33 0.15
CA HIS A 229 -2.25 -19.02 0.79
C HIS A 229 -0.95 -18.59 1.51
N ASN A 230 -0.79 -17.31 1.82
CA ASN A 230 0.39 -16.75 2.50
C ASN A 230 1.72 -17.11 1.83
N ILE A 231 1.86 -16.75 0.56
CA ILE A 231 3.09 -16.96 -0.22
C ILE A 231 3.86 -15.64 -0.31
N THR A 232 5.17 -15.69 -0.10
CA THR A 232 6.06 -14.52 -0.14
C THR A 232 7.22 -14.73 -1.10
N LEU A 233 7.44 -13.77 -1.99
CA LEU A 233 8.62 -13.67 -2.84
C LEU A 233 9.37 -12.39 -2.46
N ASN A 234 10.68 -12.50 -2.23
CA ASN A 234 11.56 -11.39 -1.94
C ASN A 234 12.86 -11.52 -2.73
N ASP A 235 13.33 -10.46 -3.39
CA ASP A 235 14.60 -10.49 -4.14
C ASP A 235 14.65 -11.63 -5.17
N CYS A 236 13.53 -11.93 -5.84
CA CYS A 236 13.49 -12.95 -6.89
C CYS A 236 13.65 -12.29 -8.26
N THR A 237 14.27 -13.00 -9.21
CA THR A 237 14.36 -12.56 -10.60
C THR A 237 13.64 -13.55 -11.49
N THR A 238 12.77 -13.06 -12.37
CA THR A 238 12.11 -13.87 -13.40
C THR A 238 12.26 -13.18 -14.74
N GLN A 239 13.00 -13.80 -15.66
CA GLN A 239 13.33 -13.16 -16.92
C GLN A 239 13.36 -14.10 -18.13
N ASN A 240 13.27 -13.55 -19.34
CA ASN A 240 13.39 -14.30 -20.59
C ASN A 240 12.42 -15.49 -20.67
N LEU A 241 11.16 -15.25 -20.30
CA LEU A 241 10.14 -16.31 -20.32
C LEU A 241 9.53 -16.47 -21.72
N GLY A 242 9.19 -17.72 -22.06
CA GLY A 242 8.58 -18.12 -23.34
C GLY A 242 7.06 -18.22 -23.34
N PHE A 243 6.46 -18.31 -24.54
CA PHE A 243 5.02 -18.44 -24.74
C PHE A 243 4.50 -19.89 -24.56
N PRO A 244 3.26 -20.09 -24.05
CA PRO A 244 2.43 -19.14 -23.28
C PRO A 244 2.79 -19.15 -21.79
N GLY A 245 2.78 -17.99 -21.11
CA GLY A 245 3.25 -17.93 -19.72
C GLY A 245 3.03 -16.66 -18.91
N SER A 246 3.31 -16.75 -17.62
CA SER A 246 3.41 -15.60 -16.71
C SER A 246 4.59 -15.78 -15.78
N GLY A 247 5.17 -14.67 -15.31
CA GLY A 247 6.16 -14.71 -14.24
C GLY A 247 5.53 -15.32 -12.99
N ILE A 248 4.38 -14.79 -12.59
CA ILE A 248 3.52 -15.37 -11.55
C ILE A 248 2.09 -15.48 -12.08
N PHE A 249 1.50 -16.66 -11.96
CA PHE A 249 0.05 -16.85 -11.96
C PHE A 249 -0.39 -17.12 -10.53
N ALA A 250 -1.33 -16.33 -10.01
CA ALA A 250 -1.82 -16.46 -8.65
C ALA A 250 -3.34 -16.54 -8.59
N ASP A 251 -3.84 -17.56 -7.90
CA ASP A 251 -5.21 -17.76 -7.46
C ASP A 251 -5.21 -18.23 -6.01
N ILE A 252 -4.94 -17.26 -5.13
CA ILE A 252 -4.61 -17.47 -3.71
C ILE A 252 -5.07 -16.33 -2.81
N ASP A 253 -5.10 -16.60 -1.51
CA ASP A 253 -5.20 -15.58 -0.46
C ASP A 253 -3.82 -15.27 0.14
N GLY A 254 -3.43 -14.02 0.28
CA GLY A 254 -2.14 -13.67 0.91
C GLY A 254 -0.95 -13.90 -0.02
N LEU A 255 -0.69 -12.95 -0.93
CA LEU A 255 0.52 -12.92 -1.75
C LEU A 255 1.33 -11.66 -1.43
N THR A 256 2.62 -11.81 -1.18
CA THR A 256 3.55 -10.68 -1.04
C THR A 256 4.71 -10.85 -2.02
N VAL A 257 4.92 -9.87 -2.91
CA VAL A 257 6.04 -9.85 -3.84
C VAL A 257 6.79 -8.54 -3.62
N THR A 258 8.05 -8.67 -3.20
CA THR A 258 8.88 -7.53 -2.81
C THR A 258 10.25 -7.59 -3.44
N ASP A 259 10.81 -6.42 -3.75
CA ASP A 259 12.21 -6.27 -4.16
C ASP A 259 12.63 -7.16 -5.35
N SER A 260 11.67 -7.59 -6.18
CA SER A 260 11.85 -8.60 -7.23
C SER A 260 11.88 -7.98 -8.62
N VAL A 261 12.44 -8.70 -9.58
CA VAL A 261 12.63 -8.27 -10.96
C VAL A 261 11.86 -9.18 -11.92
N PHE A 262 11.09 -8.59 -12.83
CA PHE A 262 10.38 -9.28 -13.90
C PHE A 262 10.74 -8.65 -15.25
N ALA A 263 11.37 -9.42 -16.14
CA ALA A 263 11.94 -8.88 -17.38
C ALA A 263 11.72 -9.76 -18.62
N HIS A 264 11.68 -9.16 -19.82
CA HIS A 264 11.73 -9.89 -21.11
C HIS A 264 10.71 -11.04 -21.21
N THR A 265 9.42 -10.72 -21.00
CA THR A 265 8.32 -11.69 -21.14
C THR A 265 7.72 -11.58 -22.55
N TYR A 266 8.23 -12.38 -23.49
CA TYR A 266 7.97 -12.23 -24.94
C TYR A 266 6.55 -12.66 -25.38
N ASP A 267 5.86 -11.79 -26.16
CA ASP A 267 4.87 -12.06 -27.24
C ASP A 267 3.53 -11.24 -27.19
N ASN A 268 2.87 -11.20 -28.35
CA ASN A 268 1.67 -10.50 -28.82
C ASN A 268 0.35 -10.89 -28.13
N GLY A 269 0.28 -10.79 -26.79
CA GLY A 269 -0.98 -10.45 -26.11
C GLY A 269 -1.34 -11.24 -24.86
N HIS A 270 -0.55 -12.26 -24.45
CA HIS A 270 -0.93 -13.19 -23.37
C HIS A 270 0.13 -13.40 -22.27
N MET A 271 1.24 -12.64 -22.28
CA MET A 271 2.28 -12.74 -21.24
C MET A 271 2.14 -11.65 -20.18
N HIS A 272 2.23 -12.05 -18.92
CA HIS A 272 2.14 -11.16 -17.76
C HIS A 272 3.37 -11.33 -16.86
N GLY A 273 3.92 -10.23 -16.32
CA GLY A 273 4.84 -10.33 -15.19
C GLY A 273 4.13 -11.03 -14.02
N ILE A 274 2.96 -10.52 -13.64
CA ILE A 274 2.07 -11.10 -12.65
C ILE A 274 0.63 -11.08 -13.18
N TYR A 275 -0.05 -12.22 -13.09
CA TYR A 275 -1.46 -12.39 -13.40
C TYR A 275 -2.21 -12.92 -12.19
N PHE A 276 -3.22 -12.18 -11.74
CA PHE A 276 -4.13 -12.62 -10.68
C PHE A 276 -5.37 -13.28 -11.25
N SER A 277 -5.96 -14.19 -10.48
CA SER A 277 -7.26 -14.79 -10.71
C SER A 277 -7.88 -15.01 -9.33
N ASP A 278 -9.00 -14.38 -9.03
CA ASP A 278 -9.73 -14.45 -7.75
C ASP A 278 -8.86 -14.31 -6.48
N THR A 279 -7.80 -13.49 -6.58
CA THR A 279 -6.78 -13.36 -5.53
C THR A 279 -7.17 -12.31 -4.47
N THR A 280 -6.89 -12.58 -3.19
CA THR A 280 -7.15 -11.64 -2.09
C THR A 280 -5.93 -11.35 -1.24
N ASN A 281 -5.92 -10.18 -0.58
CA ASN A 281 -4.88 -9.76 0.37
C ASN A 281 -3.47 -9.80 -0.24
N VAL A 282 -3.23 -8.95 -1.24
CA VAL A 282 -2.00 -8.92 -2.03
C VAL A 282 -1.20 -7.66 -1.75
N LEU A 283 0.12 -7.80 -1.65
CA LEU A 283 1.08 -6.69 -1.62
C LEU A 283 2.15 -6.90 -2.70
N ILE A 284 2.20 -6.01 -3.69
CA ILE A 284 3.26 -5.93 -4.71
C ILE A 284 4.02 -4.64 -4.49
N GLU A 285 5.23 -4.73 -3.93
CA GLU A 285 5.98 -3.56 -3.47
C GLU A 285 7.45 -3.54 -3.90
N ASN A 286 7.98 -2.38 -4.31
CA ASN A 286 9.41 -2.16 -4.60
C ASN A 286 9.98 -3.08 -5.69
N ASN A 287 9.15 -3.53 -6.63
CA ASN A 287 9.60 -4.40 -7.72
C ASN A 287 9.95 -3.60 -8.98
N LEU A 288 10.77 -4.21 -9.83
CA LEU A 288 11.12 -3.71 -11.14
C LEU A 288 10.51 -4.61 -12.22
N PHE A 289 9.69 -4.03 -13.08
CA PHE A 289 9.12 -4.70 -14.25
C PHE A 289 9.57 -3.98 -15.52
N TYR A 290 10.11 -4.70 -16.49
CA TYR A 290 10.48 -4.10 -17.77
C TYR A 290 10.49 -5.06 -18.95
N ASP A 291 10.43 -4.52 -20.17
CA ASP A 291 10.51 -5.26 -21.43
C ASP A 291 9.52 -6.44 -21.50
N GLY A 292 8.23 -6.14 -21.58
CA GLY A 292 7.19 -7.16 -21.59
C GLY A 292 5.89 -6.70 -22.25
N ASN A 293 4.85 -7.53 -22.20
CA ASN A 293 3.53 -7.12 -22.70
C ASN A 293 2.72 -6.36 -21.65
N ASN A 294 2.41 -7.05 -20.55
CA ASN A 294 1.74 -6.49 -19.38
C ASN A 294 2.57 -6.78 -18.13
N ALA A 295 2.82 -5.78 -17.28
CA ALA A 295 3.54 -6.04 -16.04
C ALA A 295 2.64 -6.76 -15.03
N ILE A 296 1.49 -6.15 -14.72
CA ILE A 296 0.56 -6.65 -13.68
C ILE A 296 -0.86 -6.64 -14.25
N SER A 297 -1.54 -7.78 -14.17
CA SER A 297 -2.94 -7.94 -14.58
C SER A 297 -3.79 -8.42 -13.40
N ILE A 298 -4.80 -7.63 -13.06
CA ILE A 298 -5.67 -7.79 -11.89
C ILE A 298 -7.13 -7.94 -12.34
N PRO A 299 -7.51 -9.07 -12.95
CA PRO A 299 -8.85 -9.20 -13.53
C PRO A 299 -9.98 -9.20 -12.48
N ASN A 300 -9.73 -9.75 -11.30
CA ASN A 300 -10.67 -9.83 -10.18
C ASN A 300 -9.87 -10.06 -8.90
N GLY A 301 -10.48 -9.76 -7.74
CA GLY A 301 -9.81 -9.88 -6.46
C GLY A 301 -10.18 -8.80 -5.44
N ARG A 302 -9.64 -8.89 -4.23
CA ARG A 302 -9.91 -7.92 -3.15
C ARG A 302 -8.70 -7.60 -2.31
N ASN A 303 -8.63 -6.38 -1.78
CA ASN A 303 -7.54 -5.92 -0.92
C ASN A 303 -6.17 -6.11 -1.59
N ILE A 304 -5.98 -5.49 -2.74
CA ILE A 304 -4.75 -5.61 -3.53
C ILE A 304 -4.02 -4.27 -3.51
N ILE A 305 -2.78 -4.28 -3.05
CA ILE A 305 -1.92 -3.09 -2.98
C ILE A 305 -0.76 -3.29 -3.96
N VAL A 306 -0.64 -2.38 -4.92
CA VAL A 306 0.49 -2.30 -5.86
C VAL A 306 1.18 -0.97 -5.63
N ARG A 307 2.35 -0.98 -4.99
CA ARG A 307 3.02 0.26 -4.61
C ARG A 307 4.51 0.32 -4.84
N ASN A 308 5.03 1.53 -5.06
CA ASN A 308 6.47 1.81 -5.13
C ASN A 308 7.22 0.96 -6.18
N ASN A 309 6.52 0.46 -7.20
CA ASN A 309 7.13 -0.34 -8.26
C ASN A 309 7.61 0.57 -9.40
N THR A 310 8.62 0.12 -10.13
CA THR A 310 9.03 0.74 -11.40
C THR A 310 8.62 -0.16 -12.55
N LEU A 311 7.90 0.39 -13.52
CA LEU A 311 7.34 -0.32 -14.66
C LEU A 311 7.70 0.43 -15.94
N HIS A 312 8.45 -0.19 -16.86
CA HIS A 312 8.74 0.45 -18.14
C HIS A 312 8.95 -0.46 -19.35
N ASP A 313 8.91 0.16 -20.54
CA ASP A 313 9.18 -0.50 -21.82
C ASP A 313 8.23 -1.69 -22.06
N PHE A 314 6.93 -1.43 -21.99
CA PHE A 314 5.88 -2.43 -22.27
C PHE A 314 5.31 -2.27 -23.67
N THR A 315 4.79 -3.36 -24.24
CA THR A 315 4.10 -3.34 -25.54
C THR A 315 2.58 -3.19 -25.42
N TRP A 316 2.02 -3.18 -24.21
CA TRP A 316 0.60 -2.86 -23.97
C TRP A 316 0.40 -1.96 -22.74
N SER A 317 -0.11 -2.50 -21.63
CA SER A 317 -0.37 -1.74 -20.41
C SER A 317 0.53 -2.17 -19.27
N ALA A 318 1.14 -1.22 -18.56
CA ALA A 318 1.97 -1.54 -17.40
C ALA A 318 1.12 -2.20 -16.29
N ILE A 319 -0.02 -1.61 -15.96
CA ILE A 319 -0.99 -2.21 -15.03
C ILE A 319 -2.36 -2.29 -15.70
N ALA A 320 -3.01 -3.45 -15.63
CA ALA A 320 -4.39 -3.64 -16.07
C ALA A 320 -5.25 -4.14 -14.91
N THR A 321 -6.41 -3.53 -14.71
CA THR A 321 -7.40 -3.93 -13.70
C THR A 321 -8.74 -4.31 -14.33
N GLY A 322 -9.41 -5.28 -13.71
CA GLY A 322 -10.76 -5.76 -13.96
C GLY A 322 -10.94 -6.79 -15.09
N ALA A 323 -12.15 -7.35 -15.17
CA ALA A 323 -12.44 -8.72 -15.59
C ALA A 323 -11.82 -9.19 -16.93
N ARG A 324 -11.22 -10.39 -16.96
CA ARG A 324 -11.17 -11.23 -18.18
C ARG A 324 -12.02 -12.47 -17.90
N ASN A 325 -13.19 -12.57 -18.51
CA ASN A 325 -14.09 -13.71 -18.34
C ASN A 325 -13.54 -14.97 -19.04
N TYR A 326 -12.72 -15.76 -18.34
CA TYR A 326 -12.57 -17.19 -18.61
C TYR A 326 -13.34 -17.96 -17.52
N GLY A 327 -14.66 -18.15 -17.67
CA GLY A 327 -15.31 -19.29 -16.99
C GLY A 327 -16.45 -19.09 -15.98
N GLY A 328 -17.24 -17.99 -15.98
CA GLY A 328 -18.57 -18.06 -15.34
C GLY A 328 -18.76 -17.46 -13.95
N TYR A 329 -17.73 -16.86 -13.36
CA TYR A 329 -17.80 -16.25 -12.03
C TYR A 329 -18.26 -14.78 -12.09
N ARG A 330 -18.81 -14.28 -10.97
CA ARG A 330 -19.19 -12.86 -10.82
C ARG A 330 -17.92 -12.05 -10.54
N ASP A 331 -17.42 -11.33 -11.54
CA ASP A 331 -16.17 -10.58 -11.42
C ASP A 331 -16.35 -9.32 -10.56
N LEU A 332 -15.86 -9.40 -9.32
CA LEU A 332 -15.83 -8.29 -8.37
C LEU A 332 -14.37 -7.91 -8.10
N LEU A 333 -14.04 -6.65 -8.33
CA LEU A 333 -12.78 -6.05 -7.92
C LEU A 333 -13.08 -5.01 -6.85
N ASP A 334 -12.52 -5.17 -5.65
CA ASP A 334 -12.84 -4.29 -4.52
C ASP A 334 -11.62 -3.98 -3.65
N GLY A 335 -11.41 -2.72 -3.31
CA GLY A 335 -10.32 -2.31 -2.41
C GLY A 335 -8.94 -2.48 -3.04
N VAL A 336 -8.76 -2.02 -4.28
CA VAL A 336 -7.46 -2.01 -4.97
C VAL A 336 -6.81 -0.66 -4.78
N VAL A 337 -5.54 -0.65 -4.36
CA VAL A 337 -4.73 0.55 -4.21
C VAL A 337 -3.50 0.45 -5.11
N ILE A 338 -3.35 1.38 -6.05
CA ILE A 338 -2.19 1.52 -6.92
C ILE A 338 -1.53 2.85 -6.57
N GLU A 339 -0.39 2.81 -5.86
CA GLU A 339 0.23 4.03 -5.32
C GLU A 339 1.74 4.13 -5.44
N GLY A 340 2.30 5.33 -5.62
CA GLY A 340 3.75 5.50 -5.60
C GLY A 340 4.51 4.81 -6.74
N ASN A 341 3.84 4.36 -7.80
CA ASN A 341 4.50 3.64 -8.89
C ASN A 341 5.08 4.63 -9.92
N LEU A 342 6.26 4.30 -10.46
CA LEU A 342 6.86 5.00 -11.59
C LEU A 342 6.63 4.21 -12.87
N ILE A 343 5.86 4.78 -13.80
CA ILE A 343 5.48 4.14 -15.06
C ILE A 343 5.97 5.00 -16.23
N TYR A 344 6.68 4.40 -17.18
CA TYR A 344 7.10 5.11 -18.40
C TYR A 344 7.30 4.19 -19.61
N ASN A 345 7.25 4.74 -20.82
CA ASN A 345 7.45 3.98 -22.07
C ASN A 345 6.52 2.75 -22.17
N ALA A 346 5.23 2.95 -21.96
CA ALA A 346 4.21 1.93 -22.20
C ALA A 346 3.09 2.56 -23.04
N PRO A 347 2.45 1.84 -23.98
CA PRO A 347 1.31 2.36 -24.72
C PRO A 347 0.17 2.83 -23.82
N ILE A 348 -0.06 2.12 -22.71
CA ILE A 348 -1.01 2.50 -21.65
C ILE A 348 -0.30 2.42 -20.29
N GLY A 349 -0.40 3.46 -19.46
CA GLY A 349 0.16 3.40 -18.10
C GLY A 349 -0.66 2.46 -17.20
N ILE A 350 -1.86 2.89 -16.83
CA ILE A 350 -2.82 2.09 -16.05
C ILE A 350 -4.12 1.96 -16.84
N ASN A 351 -4.60 0.74 -17.03
CA ASN A 351 -5.86 0.44 -17.69
C ASN A 351 -6.90 -0.07 -16.66
N VAL A 352 -8.01 0.63 -16.53
CA VAL A 352 -9.17 0.25 -15.72
C VAL A 352 -10.29 -0.18 -16.63
N LYS A 353 -10.63 -1.47 -16.60
CA LYS A 353 -11.66 -2.05 -17.48
C LYS A 353 -12.50 -3.11 -16.78
N THR A 354 -13.72 -3.35 -17.25
CA THR A 354 -14.58 -4.43 -16.70
C THR A 354 -14.88 -5.55 -17.69
N TYR A 355 -14.16 -5.58 -18.82
CA TYR A 355 -14.32 -6.42 -20.02
C TYR A 355 -15.24 -7.66 -19.86
N SER A 356 -16.37 -7.63 -20.59
CA SER A 356 -17.22 -8.80 -20.84
C SER A 356 -17.31 -9.04 -22.35
N PRO A 357 -16.73 -10.13 -22.89
CA PRO A 357 -16.86 -10.48 -24.30
C PRO A 357 -18.27 -11.00 -24.65
N VAL A 358 -19.15 -11.18 -23.65
CA VAL A 358 -20.50 -11.72 -23.83
C VAL A 358 -21.52 -10.65 -23.45
N ALA A 359 -22.34 -10.25 -24.41
CA ALA A 359 -23.39 -9.23 -24.28
C ALA A 359 -24.49 -9.54 -23.23
N SER A 360 -24.38 -10.64 -22.47
CA SER A 360 -25.39 -11.13 -21.51
C SER A 360 -24.96 -11.09 -20.04
N ARG A 361 -23.76 -10.60 -19.69
CA ARG A 361 -23.27 -10.58 -18.30
C ARG A 361 -23.09 -9.17 -17.74
N SER A 362 -24.23 -8.57 -17.43
CA SER A 362 -24.38 -7.21 -16.90
C SER A 362 -24.06 -7.11 -15.39
N THR A 363 -22.94 -7.67 -14.91
CA THR A 363 -22.66 -7.74 -13.45
C THR A 363 -21.22 -7.50 -12.99
N SER A 364 -20.28 -7.12 -13.86
CA SER A 364 -18.89 -6.81 -13.45
C SER A 364 -18.85 -5.48 -12.69
N VAL A 365 -18.22 -5.45 -11.51
CA VAL A 365 -18.16 -4.25 -10.65
C VAL A 365 -16.74 -4.04 -10.17
N ILE A 366 -16.24 -2.81 -10.34
CA ILE A 366 -15.05 -2.30 -9.64
C ILE A 366 -15.54 -1.31 -8.58
N SER A 367 -15.15 -1.53 -7.33
CA SER A 367 -15.47 -0.66 -6.21
C SER A 367 -14.21 -0.29 -5.42
N ASN A 368 -14.20 0.91 -4.84
CA ASN A 368 -13.14 1.33 -3.90
C ASN A 368 -11.72 1.21 -4.48
N LEU A 369 -11.56 1.58 -5.76
CA LEU A 369 -10.27 1.65 -6.43
C LEU A 369 -9.58 2.98 -6.11
N ALA A 370 -8.36 2.96 -5.60
CA ALA A 370 -7.54 4.15 -5.42
C ALA A 370 -6.30 4.08 -6.32
N ILE A 371 -6.14 5.06 -7.22
CA ILE A 371 -4.92 5.26 -8.01
C ILE A 371 -4.37 6.62 -7.60
N ARG A 372 -3.25 6.61 -6.86
CA ARG A 372 -2.72 7.85 -6.28
C ARG A 372 -1.22 7.92 -6.19
N ASP A 373 -0.67 9.13 -6.13
CA ASP A 373 0.77 9.32 -5.93
C ASP A 373 1.64 8.63 -7.00
N ASN A 374 1.09 8.28 -8.18
CA ASN A 374 1.85 7.63 -9.25
C ASN A 374 2.43 8.67 -10.19
N VAL A 375 3.62 8.38 -10.71
CA VAL A 375 4.25 9.15 -11.77
C VAL A 375 4.12 8.37 -13.08
N ILE A 376 3.41 8.93 -14.05
CA ILE A 376 3.12 8.27 -15.32
C ILE A 376 3.61 9.18 -16.46
N ASN A 377 4.64 8.72 -17.16
CA ASN A 377 5.47 9.58 -18.00
C ASN A 377 5.69 9.00 -19.41
N SER A 378 5.55 9.83 -20.45
CA SER A 378 5.94 9.52 -21.85
C SER A 378 5.23 8.29 -22.38
N ILE A 379 3.92 8.44 -22.59
CA ILE A 379 3.02 7.40 -23.08
C ILE A 379 2.46 7.86 -24.42
N ASP A 380 2.89 7.19 -25.48
CA ASP A 380 2.86 7.75 -26.84
C ASP A 380 1.66 7.26 -27.68
N ASP A 381 1.05 6.14 -27.29
CA ASP A 381 0.03 5.48 -28.11
C ASP A 381 -1.41 5.70 -27.61
N TYR A 382 -1.67 5.68 -26.29
CA TYR A 382 -3.04 5.73 -25.76
C TYR A 382 -3.26 6.73 -24.63
N ALA A 383 -2.91 6.37 -23.38
CA ALA A 383 -3.19 7.20 -22.21
C ALA A 383 -2.32 6.81 -21.02
N GLY A 384 -2.00 7.78 -20.17
CA GLY A 384 -1.38 7.51 -18.88
C GLY A 384 -2.32 6.71 -17.98
N LEU A 385 -3.57 7.15 -17.87
CA LEU A 385 -4.65 6.42 -17.22
C LEU A 385 -5.83 6.28 -18.18
N MET A 386 -6.16 5.03 -18.51
CA MET A 386 -7.26 4.66 -19.40
C MET A 386 -8.37 3.99 -18.59
N ILE A 387 -9.59 4.48 -18.70
CA ILE A 387 -10.80 3.90 -18.10
C ILE A 387 -11.75 3.56 -19.24
N GLU A 388 -11.85 2.28 -19.58
CA GLU A 388 -12.58 1.80 -20.76
C GLU A 388 -13.50 0.61 -20.44
N GLN A 389 -14.53 0.43 -21.26
CA GLN A 389 -15.43 -0.72 -21.19
C GLN A 389 -15.97 -0.97 -19.78
N ILE A 390 -16.37 0.12 -19.12
CA ILE A 390 -16.88 0.09 -17.75
C ILE A 390 -18.35 -0.30 -17.77
N TYR A 391 -18.69 -1.36 -17.04
CA TYR A 391 -20.06 -1.71 -16.70
C TYR A 391 -20.48 -1.00 -15.41
N GLN A 392 -19.68 -1.16 -14.33
CA GLN A 392 -19.82 -0.41 -13.08
C GLN A 392 -18.44 -0.09 -12.48
N LEU A 393 -18.22 1.20 -12.20
CA LEU A 393 -17.06 1.72 -11.47
C LEU A 393 -17.56 2.69 -10.40
N ASN A 394 -17.45 2.26 -9.14
CA ASN A 394 -18.02 2.94 -7.99
C ASN A 394 -16.92 3.39 -7.01
N ASN A 395 -17.04 4.61 -6.50
CA ASN A 395 -16.17 5.13 -5.43
C ASN A 395 -14.67 5.05 -5.77
N ALA A 396 -14.30 5.28 -7.03
CA ALA A 396 -12.90 5.32 -7.43
C ALA A 396 -12.26 6.68 -7.13
N VAL A 397 -11.00 6.65 -6.69
CA VAL A 397 -10.21 7.83 -6.34
C VAL A 397 -8.98 7.88 -7.26
N PHE A 398 -8.90 8.90 -8.10
CA PHE A 398 -7.74 9.17 -8.96
C PHE A 398 -7.09 10.47 -8.48
N ALA A 399 -6.10 10.39 -7.58
CA ALA A 399 -5.61 11.59 -6.91
C ALA A 399 -4.10 11.71 -6.74
N ASN A 400 -3.56 12.93 -6.73
CA ASN A 400 -2.12 13.15 -6.49
C ASN A 400 -1.20 12.42 -7.49
N ASN A 401 -1.67 12.12 -8.70
CA ASN A 401 -0.83 11.53 -9.74
C ASN A 401 -0.16 12.64 -10.58
N THR A 402 1.01 12.34 -11.12
CA THR A 402 1.75 13.22 -12.03
C THR A 402 1.79 12.57 -13.40
N PHE A 403 0.96 13.08 -14.31
CA PHE A 403 0.94 12.68 -15.72
C PHE A 403 1.82 13.64 -16.50
N TYR A 404 2.98 13.17 -16.97
CA TYR A 404 3.92 14.00 -17.73
C TYR A 404 4.08 13.48 -19.16
N ASN A 405 3.76 14.32 -20.15
CA ASN A 405 3.92 14.01 -21.57
C ASN A 405 3.23 12.70 -21.99
N ASN A 406 1.98 12.54 -21.59
CA ASN A 406 1.14 11.47 -22.11
C ASN A 406 0.32 12.03 -23.27
N ILE A 407 0.12 11.25 -24.35
CA ILE A 407 -0.76 11.67 -25.46
C ILE A 407 -2.19 11.93 -24.94
N LYS A 408 -2.64 11.12 -23.99
CA LYS A 408 -3.78 11.42 -23.12
C LYS A 408 -3.36 11.28 -21.66
N GLY A 409 -3.59 12.28 -20.82
CA GLY A 409 -3.31 12.16 -19.38
C GLY A 409 -4.24 11.13 -18.74
N ILE A 410 -5.52 11.52 -18.62
CA ILE A 410 -6.60 10.65 -18.13
C ILE A 410 -7.69 10.55 -19.20
N PHE A 411 -8.11 9.33 -19.52
CA PHE A 411 -9.16 9.07 -20.50
C PHE A 411 -10.28 8.21 -19.91
N PHE A 412 -11.50 8.76 -19.86
CA PHE A 412 -12.74 8.05 -19.57
C PHE A 412 -13.50 7.77 -20.87
N GLU A 413 -13.71 6.51 -21.22
CA GLU A 413 -14.58 6.14 -22.34
C GLU A 413 -16.05 6.46 -22.03
N SER A 414 -16.86 6.63 -23.09
CA SER A 414 -18.31 6.74 -23.01
C SER A 414 -18.93 5.50 -22.37
N SER A 415 -19.40 5.62 -21.12
CA SER A 415 -20.11 4.57 -20.39
C SER A 415 -21.05 5.18 -19.35
N ASN A 416 -22.18 4.53 -19.10
CA ASN A 416 -23.12 4.93 -18.04
C ASN A 416 -22.80 4.26 -16.69
N GLY A 417 -21.68 3.55 -16.58
CA GLY A 417 -21.32 2.74 -15.41
C GLY A 417 -20.60 3.49 -14.28
N TYR A 418 -20.35 4.79 -14.42
CA TYR A 418 -19.63 5.58 -13.42
C TYR A 418 -20.55 6.00 -12.27
N SER A 419 -20.10 5.89 -11.03
CA SER A 419 -20.79 6.43 -9.85
C SER A 419 -19.80 6.88 -8.77
N ASN A 420 -19.96 8.11 -8.28
CA ASN A 420 -19.18 8.67 -7.15
C ASN A 420 -17.66 8.57 -7.31
N ASN A 421 -17.15 8.79 -8.52
CA ASN A 421 -15.70 8.76 -8.76
C ASN A 421 -15.13 10.16 -8.58
N VAL A 422 -13.89 10.26 -8.09
CA VAL A 422 -13.21 11.54 -7.86
C VAL A 422 -11.88 11.60 -8.59
N VAL A 423 -11.55 12.76 -9.16
CA VAL A 423 -10.29 13.06 -9.82
C VAL A 423 -9.75 14.35 -9.20
N LYS A 424 -8.78 14.27 -8.29
CA LYS A 424 -8.31 15.43 -7.52
C LYS A 424 -6.81 15.55 -7.36
N ASN A 425 -6.30 16.76 -7.20
CA ASN A 425 -4.88 17.00 -6.92
C ASN A 425 -3.91 16.40 -7.96
N ASN A 426 -4.31 16.14 -9.19
CA ASN A 426 -3.39 15.57 -10.19
C ASN A 426 -2.64 16.70 -10.92
N ILE A 427 -1.38 16.49 -11.26
CA ILE A 427 -0.68 17.30 -12.27
C ILE A 427 -0.85 16.61 -13.62
N LEU A 428 -1.43 17.32 -14.58
CA LEU A 428 -1.52 16.89 -15.97
C LEU A 428 -0.71 17.85 -16.84
N TYR A 429 0.46 17.38 -17.25
CA TYR A 429 1.43 18.14 -18.00
C TYR A 429 1.67 17.50 -19.36
N ASN A 430 1.67 18.31 -20.41
CA ASN A 430 2.08 17.88 -21.74
C ASN A 430 2.82 19.04 -22.42
N ASN A 431 4.07 18.80 -22.84
CA ASN A 431 4.86 19.71 -23.69
C ASN A 431 5.30 19.07 -25.02
N GLN A 432 4.88 17.83 -25.32
CA GLN A 432 5.31 17.04 -26.48
C GLN A 432 4.23 16.97 -27.57
N TYR A 433 2.99 16.64 -27.20
CA TYR A 433 1.95 16.25 -28.15
C TYR A 433 0.97 17.39 -28.41
N SER A 434 1.09 18.04 -29.56
CA SER A 434 0.18 19.11 -29.99
C SER A 434 -1.27 18.64 -30.22
N SER A 435 -1.48 17.35 -30.49
CA SER A 435 -2.80 16.72 -30.63
C SER A 435 -3.28 16.00 -29.37
N GLY A 436 -2.47 16.00 -28.30
CA GLY A 436 -2.80 15.30 -27.06
C GLY A 436 -3.83 16.05 -26.21
N THR A 437 -4.50 15.32 -25.33
CA THR A 437 -5.47 15.87 -24.36
C THR A 437 -4.99 15.57 -22.94
N LEU A 438 -5.13 16.51 -22.00
CA LEU A 438 -4.78 16.23 -20.61
C LEU A 438 -5.87 15.35 -19.97
N VAL A 439 -7.13 15.70 -20.23
CA VAL A 439 -8.30 14.91 -19.83
C VAL A 439 -9.20 14.70 -21.04
N GLU A 440 -9.66 13.47 -21.24
CA GLU A 440 -10.70 13.14 -22.21
C GLU A 440 -11.83 12.37 -21.53
N VAL A 441 -13.07 12.81 -21.76
CA VAL A 441 -14.29 12.13 -21.30
C VAL A 441 -15.18 11.90 -22.51
N GLY A 442 -15.45 10.63 -22.82
CA GLY A 442 -16.14 10.23 -24.05
C GLY A 442 -17.56 10.77 -24.17
N SER A 443 -18.26 10.98 -23.05
CA SER A 443 -19.62 11.54 -23.01
C SER A 443 -19.77 12.58 -21.90
N SER A 444 -20.44 13.70 -22.19
CA SER A 444 -20.75 14.72 -21.19
C SER A 444 -21.68 14.22 -20.08
N SER A 445 -22.49 13.18 -20.34
CA SER A 445 -23.34 12.55 -19.32
C SER A 445 -22.55 11.90 -18.18
N ASN A 446 -21.27 11.59 -18.39
CA ASN A 446 -20.43 10.96 -17.36
C ASN A 446 -20.02 11.96 -16.28
N LEU A 447 -20.01 13.26 -16.60
CA LEU A 447 -19.52 14.31 -15.70
C LEU A 447 -20.36 14.44 -14.43
N SER A 448 -21.64 14.04 -14.43
CA SER A 448 -22.46 14.03 -13.21
C SER A 448 -22.03 12.98 -12.18
N ASN A 449 -21.17 12.04 -12.56
CA ASN A 449 -20.71 10.93 -11.73
C ASN A 449 -19.19 10.93 -11.49
N ILE A 450 -18.50 11.96 -11.98
CA ILE A 450 -17.05 12.14 -11.83
C ILE A 450 -16.80 13.56 -11.32
N ASP A 451 -16.36 13.66 -10.07
CA ASP A 451 -16.01 14.92 -9.41
C ASP A 451 -14.55 15.28 -9.71
N PHE A 452 -14.36 16.26 -10.57
CA PHE A 452 -13.06 16.84 -10.91
C PHE A 452 -12.85 18.10 -10.07
N ASP A 453 -11.79 18.17 -9.25
CA ASP A 453 -11.43 19.41 -8.56
C ASP A 453 -9.94 19.44 -8.15
N TYR A 454 -9.37 20.61 -7.87
CA TYR A 454 -7.98 20.79 -7.40
C TYR A 454 -6.89 20.22 -8.33
N ASN A 455 -7.14 20.07 -9.63
CA ASN A 455 -6.15 19.55 -10.57
C ASN A 455 -5.33 20.69 -11.21
N LEU A 456 -4.07 20.42 -11.55
CA LEU A 456 -3.20 21.35 -12.26
C LEU A 456 -3.01 20.92 -13.72
N TYR A 457 -3.24 21.85 -14.64
CA TYR A 457 -3.24 21.63 -16.09
C TYR A 457 -2.16 22.47 -16.78
N ARG A 458 -1.29 21.81 -17.56
CA ARG A 458 -0.27 22.48 -18.39
C ARG A 458 -0.21 21.88 -19.79
N PRO A 459 -0.98 22.40 -20.77
CA PRO A 459 -0.95 21.92 -22.16
C PRO A 459 0.19 22.56 -22.99
N VAL A 460 0.57 21.90 -24.12
CA VAL A 460 1.62 22.35 -25.06
C VAL A 460 1.18 23.62 -25.78
N VAL A 461 0.07 23.52 -26.54
CA VAL A 461 -0.70 24.54 -27.27
C VAL A 461 -2.02 23.86 -27.68
N GLY A 462 -3.18 24.48 -27.42
CA GLY A 462 -4.50 23.90 -27.75
C GLY A 462 -5.29 23.39 -26.54
N SER A 463 -6.18 22.43 -26.77
CA SER A 463 -7.21 22.04 -25.80
C SER A 463 -6.72 21.12 -24.69
N ALA A 464 -6.71 21.64 -23.45
CA ALA A 464 -6.44 20.88 -22.25
C ALA A 464 -7.40 19.68 -22.11
N VAL A 465 -8.66 19.85 -22.49
CA VAL A 465 -9.71 18.87 -22.21
C VAL A 465 -10.60 18.59 -23.41
N LYS A 466 -11.07 17.34 -23.53
CA LYS A 466 -12.03 16.92 -24.56
C LYS A 466 -13.21 16.20 -23.93
N ILE A 467 -14.43 16.71 -24.13
CA ILE A 467 -15.66 16.12 -23.58
C ILE A 467 -16.64 15.86 -24.72
N GLY A 468 -17.13 14.62 -24.87
CA GLY A 468 -18.16 14.33 -25.88
C GLY A 468 -17.72 14.64 -27.31
N GLY A 469 -16.41 14.62 -27.59
CA GLY A 469 -15.83 15.03 -28.87
C GLY A 469 -15.57 16.55 -29.02
N VAL A 470 -15.99 17.37 -28.06
CA VAL A 470 -15.77 18.82 -28.04
C VAL A 470 -14.47 19.14 -27.30
N PHE A 471 -13.65 20.02 -27.88
CA PHE A 471 -12.35 20.41 -27.37
C PHE A 471 -12.42 21.75 -26.60
N TYR A 472 -11.81 21.79 -25.41
CA TYR A 472 -11.81 22.94 -24.50
C TYR A 472 -10.37 23.42 -24.25
N PRO A 473 -10.07 24.72 -24.45
CA PRO A 473 -8.72 25.28 -24.29
C PRO A 473 -8.21 25.25 -22.85
N SER A 474 -9.09 25.19 -21.86
CA SER A 474 -8.78 25.27 -20.43
C SER A 474 -9.69 24.34 -19.61
N HIS A 475 -9.40 24.23 -18.31
CA HIS A 475 -10.27 23.52 -17.35
C HIS A 475 -11.56 24.28 -16.99
N THR A 476 -11.63 25.58 -17.31
CA THR A 476 -12.79 26.41 -16.97
C THR A 476 -14.00 26.02 -17.82
N GLY A 477 -15.08 25.55 -17.17
CA GLY A 477 -16.38 25.32 -17.82
C GLY A 477 -16.77 23.87 -18.09
N PHE A 478 -16.09 22.87 -17.50
CA PHE A 478 -16.59 21.49 -17.45
C PHE A 478 -16.41 20.90 -16.04
N GLY A 479 -17.40 20.10 -15.60
CA GLY A 479 -17.38 19.49 -14.26
C GLY A 479 -17.45 20.51 -13.11
N GLU A 480 -17.09 20.06 -11.90
CA GLU A 480 -17.00 20.84 -10.67
C GLU A 480 -15.54 21.34 -10.39
N GLU A 481 -14.75 21.60 -11.44
CA GLU A 481 -13.32 21.95 -11.33
C GLU A 481 -13.12 23.43 -10.99
N SER A 482 -13.61 23.82 -9.82
CA SER A 482 -13.61 25.21 -9.33
C SER A 482 -12.26 25.66 -8.77
N HIS A 483 -11.45 24.74 -8.26
CA HIS A 483 -10.11 25.02 -7.71
C HIS A 483 -8.97 24.62 -8.66
N GLY A 484 -9.28 24.29 -9.91
CA GLY A 484 -8.28 23.91 -10.90
C GLY A 484 -7.28 25.03 -11.20
N ILE A 485 -6.03 24.66 -11.48
CA ILE A 485 -4.94 25.60 -11.77
C ILE A 485 -4.44 25.38 -13.19
N THR A 486 -4.40 26.43 -14.01
CA THR A 486 -3.67 26.41 -15.29
C THR A 486 -2.31 27.10 -15.11
N ALA A 487 -1.26 26.34 -14.83
CA ALA A 487 0.08 26.88 -14.63
C ALA A 487 1.18 25.84 -14.93
N ASP A 488 2.42 26.29 -15.08
CA ASP A 488 3.56 25.37 -15.10
C ASP A 488 3.79 24.81 -13.69
N PRO A 489 3.85 23.48 -13.49
CA PRO A 489 4.11 22.90 -12.17
C PRO A 489 5.54 23.18 -11.65
N GLN A 490 6.45 23.68 -12.49
CA GLN A 490 7.82 24.02 -12.11
C GLN A 490 8.57 22.85 -11.47
N PHE A 491 8.71 21.76 -12.21
CA PHE A 491 9.52 20.63 -11.79
C PHE A 491 11.02 20.98 -11.75
N ILE A 492 11.79 20.40 -10.83
CA ILE A 492 13.24 20.61 -10.74
C ILE A 492 13.94 20.16 -12.03
N ASN A 493 13.65 18.94 -12.52
CA ASN A 493 14.20 18.44 -13.78
C ASN A 493 13.36 17.32 -14.38
N ALA A 494 12.23 17.68 -14.99
CA ALA A 494 11.31 16.70 -15.59
C ALA A 494 11.94 15.88 -16.73
N GLY A 495 12.91 16.43 -17.46
CA GLY A 495 13.65 15.71 -18.51
C GLY A 495 14.46 14.52 -17.97
N ALA A 496 14.93 14.62 -16.72
CA ALA A 496 15.55 13.51 -15.99
C ALA A 496 14.54 12.66 -15.19
N LYS A 497 13.23 12.80 -15.46
CA LYS A 497 12.13 12.16 -14.69
C LYS A 497 12.12 12.56 -13.20
N ASN A 498 12.69 13.73 -12.88
CA ASN A 498 12.67 14.30 -11.54
C ASN A 498 11.54 15.33 -11.46
N PHE A 499 10.41 14.89 -10.89
CA PHE A 499 9.19 15.68 -10.76
C PHE A 499 9.01 16.31 -9.38
N ASN A 500 10.08 16.39 -8.58
CA ASN A 500 10.08 17.23 -7.39
C ASN A 500 9.75 18.68 -7.77
N LEU A 501 8.98 19.36 -6.93
CA LEU A 501 8.56 20.74 -7.15
C LEU A 501 9.68 21.72 -6.80
N GLN A 502 9.82 22.78 -7.59
CA GLN A 502 10.62 23.95 -7.21
C GLN A 502 9.88 24.78 -6.16
N SER A 503 10.60 25.58 -5.37
CA SER A 503 10.04 26.36 -4.26
C SER A 503 8.96 27.37 -4.65
N SER A 504 8.94 27.80 -5.91
CA SER A 504 7.96 28.74 -6.46
C SER A 504 6.76 28.04 -7.12
N SER A 505 6.68 26.71 -7.04
CA SER A 505 5.68 25.93 -7.76
C SER A 505 4.25 26.32 -7.33
N PRO A 506 3.34 26.54 -8.29
CA PRO A 506 1.94 26.82 -8.01
C PRO A 506 1.17 25.59 -7.48
N ALA A 507 1.79 24.40 -7.45
CA ALA A 507 1.19 23.20 -6.89
C ALA A 507 1.28 23.13 -5.36
N ILE A 508 2.18 23.90 -4.75
CA ILE A 508 2.51 23.82 -3.32
C ILE A 508 1.35 24.31 -2.45
N ASN A 509 0.91 23.50 -1.49
CA ASN A 509 -0.21 23.71 -0.57
C ASN A 509 -1.53 24.07 -1.27
N LYS A 510 -1.72 23.63 -2.52
CA LYS A 510 -2.92 23.92 -3.31
C LYS A 510 -3.86 22.73 -3.50
N GLY A 511 -3.52 21.55 -3.00
CA GLY A 511 -4.38 20.39 -3.03
C GLY A 511 -5.32 20.30 -1.84
N THR A 512 -6.18 19.28 -1.86
CA THR A 512 -7.11 18.93 -0.78
C THR A 512 -6.77 17.59 -0.14
N ALA A 513 -7.19 17.36 1.10
CA ALA A 513 -6.94 16.09 1.78
C ALA A 513 -7.63 14.91 1.06
N ILE A 514 -6.86 13.84 0.82
CA ILE A 514 -7.37 12.57 0.26
C ILE A 514 -7.37 11.52 1.37
N ASN A 515 -8.51 10.82 1.53
CA ASN A 515 -8.65 9.81 2.56
C ASN A 515 -7.59 8.69 2.42
N GLY A 516 -6.98 8.32 3.55
CA GLY A 516 -5.96 7.29 3.64
C GLY A 516 -4.60 7.66 3.05
N ARG A 517 -4.38 8.90 2.61
CA ARG A 517 -3.09 9.39 2.10
C ARG A 517 -2.31 10.02 3.27
N THR A 518 -1.10 9.56 3.53
CA THR A 518 -0.25 10.05 4.65
C THR A 518 1.14 10.49 4.22
N SER A 519 1.56 10.11 3.02
CA SER A 519 2.86 10.44 2.44
C SER A 519 2.78 10.58 0.93
N ASP A 520 3.84 11.15 0.34
CA ASP A 520 4.01 11.32 -1.10
C ASP A 520 4.71 10.13 -1.79
N PHE A 521 5.02 10.28 -3.09
CA PHE A 521 5.73 9.29 -3.91
C PHE A 521 7.12 8.90 -3.35
N LEU A 522 7.81 9.79 -2.63
CA LEU A 522 9.10 9.52 -2.00
C LEU A 522 8.96 9.04 -0.55
N GLY A 523 7.73 8.89 -0.04
CA GLY A 523 7.43 8.53 1.34
C GLY A 523 7.59 9.70 2.32
N ASN A 524 7.69 10.94 1.85
CA ASN A 524 7.70 12.11 2.71
C ASN A 524 6.32 12.36 3.30
N SER A 525 6.26 12.73 4.59
CA SER A 525 4.99 13.11 5.21
C SER A 525 4.41 14.38 4.57
N ILE A 526 3.08 14.40 4.47
CA ILE A 526 2.34 15.58 4.04
C ILE A 526 2.43 16.64 5.15
N ILE A 527 2.78 17.88 4.78
CA ILE A 527 2.94 19.01 5.71
C ILE A 527 1.95 20.10 5.33
N GLY A 528 0.95 20.36 6.17
CA GLY A 528 -0.07 21.37 5.87
C GLY A 528 -1.12 20.84 4.90
N LEU A 529 -1.50 21.66 3.92
CA LEU A 529 -2.37 21.22 2.83
C LEU A 529 -1.55 20.39 1.84
N PRO A 530 -2.09 19.29 1.30
CA PRO A 530 -1.38 18.50 0.29
C PRO A 530 -0.95 19.34 -0.90
N ASP A 531 0.22 19.04 -1.45
CA ASP A 531 0.62 19.58 -2.74
C ASP A 531 -0.16 18.88 -3.87
N ILE A 532 -0.39 19.58 -4.98
CA ILE A 532 -0.94 18.97 -6.19
C ILE A 532 0.18 18.14 -6.86
N GLY A 533 -0.15 16.94 -7.30
CA GLY A 533 0.78 15.98 -7.89
C GLY A 533 1.33 14.99 -6.88
N SER A 534 2.36 14.26 -7.29
CA SER A 534 2.86 13.08 -6.57
C SER A 534 3.95 13.36 -5.56
N TYR A 535 4.49 14.58 -5.54
CA TYR A 535 5.61 14.97 -4.68
C TYR A 535 5.16 16.09 -3.75
N GLU A 536 5.56 15.99 -2.49
CA GLU A 536 5.40 17.06 -1.50
C GLU A 536 6.70 17.86 -1.43
N TYR A 537 6.58 19.18 -1.51
CA TYR A 537 7.68 20.10 -1.34
C TYR A 537 8.08 20.16 0.14
N GLN A 538 9.24 19.58 0.45
CA GLN A 538 9.76 19.48 1.83
C GLN A 538 10.55 20.72 2.30
N GLY A 539 10.65 21.77 1.47
CA GLY A 539 11.33 23.00 1.85
C GLY A 539 10.42 23.92 2.68
N SER A 540 11.02 24.84 3.44
CA SER A 540 10.25 25.95 4.01
C SER A 540 9.72 26.81 2.87
N VAL A 541 8.40 26.83 2.69
CA VAL A 541 7.74 27.73 1.75
C VAL A 541 7.95 29.14 2.29
N SER A 542 8.76 29.97 1.63
CA SER A 542 8.62 31.42 1.81
C SER A 542 7.31 31.77 1.12
N THR A 543 6.20 31.67 1.83
CA THR A 543 4.95 32.28 1.36
C THR A 543 5.31 33.73 1.01
N PRO A 544 5.00 34.23 -0.19
CA PRO A 544 5.02 35.67 -0.42
C PRO A 544 4.25 36.28 0.75
N GLN A 545 4.93 37.08 1.57
CA GLN A 545 4.28 37.72 2.70
C GLN A 545 3.24 38.65 2.10
N ASN A 546 1.95 38.40 2.35
CA ASN A 546 0.87 39.27 1.90
C ASN A 546 1.20 40.73 2.28
N THR A 547 1.19 41.62 1.29
CA THR A 547 1.48 43.04 1.49
C THR A 547 0.16 43.76 1.80
N PRO A 548 -0.02 44.34 3.00
CA PRO A 548 -1.30 44.94 3.36
C PRO A 548 -1.76 46.03 2.37
N PRO A 549 -3.08 46.20 2.18
CA PRO A 549 -3.64 47.14 1.21
C PRO A 549 -3.29 48.58 1.57
N THR A 550 -3.40 49.49 0.60
CA THR A 550 -3.32 50.94 0.84
C THR A 550 -4.71 51.56 0.88
N ILE A 551 -4.95 52.50 1.80
CA ILE A 551 -6.24 53.21 1.90
C ILE A 551 -6.11 54.67 2.34
N SER A 552 -6.93 55.54 1.77
CA SER A 552 -7.08 56.94 2.18
C SER A 552 -8.52 57.43 2.06
N LEU A 553 -8.95 58.30 2.99
CA LEU A 553 -10.23 59.00 2.90
C LEU A 553 -10.12 60.16 1.90
N THR A 554 -11.02 60.21 0.92
CA THR A 554 -11.04 61.24 -0.13
C THR A 554 -12.10 62.33 0.13
N SER A 555 -13.16 61.99 0.87
CA SER A 555 -14.17 62.94 1.36
C SER A 555 -14.80 62.38 2.64
N PRO A 556 -15.10 63.20 3.66
CA PRO A 556 -14.90 64.64 3.74
C PRO A 556 -13.42 65.07 3.84
N GLN A 557 -13.13 66.35 3.66
CA GLN A 557 -11.78 66.91 3.86
C GLN A 557 -11.50 67.11 5.36
N ASN A 558 -10.24 66.98 5.77
CA ASN A 558 -9.86 67.17 7.17
C ASN A 558 -10.20 68.59 7.65
N ASN A 559 -10.76 68.70 8.86
CA ASN A 559 -11.26 69.89 9.55
C ASN A 559 -12.45 70.59 8.87
N SER A 560 -13.21 69.91 8.02
CA SER A 560 -14.45 70.46 7.46
C SER A 560 -15.61 70.44 8.46
N SER A 561 -16.58 71.34 8.25
CA SER A 561 -17.77 71.46 9.09
C SER A 561 -19.06 71.19 8.31
N TYR A 562 -19.99 70.46 8.93
CA TYR A 562 -21.30 70.13 8.36
C TYR A 562 -22.44 70.38 9.37
N THR A 563 -23.67 70.41 8.88
CA THR A 563 -24.86 70.62 9.72
C THR A 563 -25.36 69.28 10.27
N ALA A 564 -25.71 69.25 11.56
CA ALA A 564 -26.32 68.09 12.18
C ALA A 564 -27.60 67.64 11.46
N GLN A 565 -27.91 66.34 11.51
CA GLN A 565 -29.11 65.73 10.90
C GLN A 565 -29.18 65.84 9.36
N THR A 566 -28.07 66.14 8.68
CA THR A 566 -27.98 66.13 7.21
C THR A 566 -27.13 64.93 6.75
N PRO A 567 -27.60 64.11 5.78
CA PRO A 567 -26.83 62.96 5.29
C PRO A 567 -25.44 63.38 4.79
N LEU A 568 -24.39 62.69 5.24
CA LEU A 568 -23.00 62.98 4.88
C LEU A 568 -22.39 61.80 4.13
N ALA A 569 -21.95 62.02 2.89
CA ALA A 569 -21.23 61.02 2.11
C ALA A 569 -19.76 60.95 2.55
N ILE A 570 -19.27 59.73 2.80
CA ILE A 570 -17.89 59.45 3.15
C ILE A 570 -17.33 58.50 2.08
N THR A 571 -16.22 58.88 1.47
CA THR A 571 -15.60 58.16 0.35
C THR A 571 -14.14 57.86 0.63
N ALA A 572 -13.67 56.70 0.17
CA ALA A 572 -12.28 56.28 0.30
C ALA A 572 -11.72 55.77 -1.04
N SER A 573 -10.40 55.90 -1.20
CA SER A 573 -9.63 55.24 -2.26
C SER A 573 -8.77 54.16 -1.60
N ALA A 574 -8.93 52.91 -2.05
CA ALA A 574 -8.15 51.77 -1.61
C ALA A 574 -7.64 50.97 -2.81
N SER A 575 -6.42 50.44 -2.70
CA SER A 575 -5.80 49.58 -3.69
C SER A 575 -4.83 48.61 -3.03
N ASP A 576 -4.76 47.41 -3.58
CA ASP A 576 -3.89 46.36 -3.08
C ASP A 576 -2.73 46.09 -4.08
N PRO A 577 -1.46 46.08 -3.64
CA PRO A 577 -0.32 45.91 -4.54
C PRO A 577 -0.15 44.50 -5.15
N ASP A 578 -0.60 43.47 -4.45
CA ASP A 578 -0.41 42.04 -4.79
C ASP A 578 -1.72 41.26 -4.97
N GLY A 579 -2.87 41.88 -4.73
CA GLY A 579 -4.20 41.27 -4.82
C GLY A 579 -5.32 42.26 -5.11
N THR A 580 -6.48 42.06 -4.48
CA THR A 580 -7.70 42.86 -4.68
C THR A 580 -8.36 43.25 -3.37
N ILE A 581 -9.04 44.40 -3.34
CA ILE A 581 -9.78 44.85 -2.15
C ILE A 581 -11.13 44.11 -2.07
N THR A 582 -11.35 43.39 -0.98
CA THR A 582 -12.63 42.71 -0.71
C THR A 582 -13.64 43.65 -0.05
N THR A 583 -13.20 44.48 0.90
CA THR A 583 -14.08 45.39 1.66
C THR A 583 -13.38 46.66 2.12
N VAL A 584 -14.13 47.76 2.19
CA VAL A 584 -13.74 48.98 2.91
C VAL A 584 -14.81 49.33 3.93
N GLU A 585 -14.44 49.39 5.22
CA GLU A 585 -15.32 49.77 6.32
C GLU A 585 -14.97 51.15 6.86
N PHE A 586 -15.96 51.98 7.14
CA PHE A 586 -15.79 53.35 7.60
C PHE A 586 -16.15 53.49 9.08
N PHE A 587 -15.37 54.25 9.85
CA PHE A 587 -15.53 54.38 11.29
C PHE A 587 -15.58 55.84 11.73
N ARG A 588 -16.31 56.10 12.82
CA ARG A 588 -16.19 57.32 13.65
C ARG A 588 -15.56 57.00 15.00
N GLY A 589 -14.82 57.95 15.55
CA GLY A 589 -14.11 57.80 16.82
C GLY A 589 -13.07 56.68 16.82
N GLY A 590 -12.63 56.24 15.64
CA GLY A 590 -11.67 55.14 15.44
C GLY A 590 -12.21 53.72 15.58
N SER A 591 -13.43 53.53 16.12
CA SER A 591 -13.95 52.17 16.43
C SER A 591 -15.44 51.95 16.13
N THR A 592 -16.24 52.99 15.99
CA THR A 592 -17.68 52.84 15.71
C THR A 592 -17.91 52.77 14.21
N SER A 593 -18.29 51.59 13.70
CA SER A 593 -18.61 51.42 12.28
C SER A 593 -19.79 52.30 11.85
N LEU A 594 -19.65 52.89 10.67
CA LEU A 594 -20.67 53.66 9.96
C LEU A 594 -21.24 52.87 8.77
N GLY A 595 -20.65 51.71 8.45
CA GLY A 595 -20.99 50.86 7.31
C GLY A 595 -19.75 50.47 6.50
N SER A 596 -19.92 49.50 5.61
CA SER A 596 -18.90 49.03 4.67
C SER A 596 -19.41 49.04 3.24
N ASP A 597 -18.47 49.06 2.29
CA ASP A 597 -18.70 48.93 0.86
C ASP A 597 -17.68 47.95 0.28
N SER A 598 -18.13 47.05 -0.59
CA SER A 598 -17.30 46.06 -1.28
C SER A 598 -17.13 46.36 -2.77
N SER A 599 -17.65 47.50 -3.25
CA SER A 599 -17.60 47.90 -4.65
C SER A 599 -16.94 49.28 -4.84
N SER A 600 -15.88 49.34 -5.64
CA SER A 600 -15.24 50.61 -5.98
C SER A 600 -16.11 51.41 -6.97
N PRO A 601 -16.37 52.72 -6.76
CA PRO A 601 -15.78 53.59 -5.74
C PRO A 601 -16.40 53.47 -4.34
N PHE A 602 -15.57 53.15 -3.33
CA PHE A 602 -16.02 52.85 -1.97
C PHE A 602 -16.65 54.06 -1.28
N THR A 603 -17.95 53.97 -1.01
CA THR A 603 -18.76 55.08 -0.49
C THR A 603 -19.83 54.59 0.50
N ILE A 604 -19.96 55.31 1.62
CA ILE A 604 -21.13 55.19 2.50
C ILE A 604 -21.82 56.54 2.70
N ILE A 605 -23.08 56.48 3.16
CA ILE A 605 -23.83 57.66 3.60
C ILE A 605 -24.07 57.56 5.11
N TRP A 606 -23.40 58.40 5.88
CA TRP A 606 -23.67 58.53 7.32
C TRP A 606 -24.97 59.32 7.52
N GLN A 607 -26.04 58.60 7.84
CA GLN A 607 -27.37 59.16 8.02
C GLN A 607 -27.49 59.90 9.36
N ASN A 608 -28.01 61.12 9.30
CA ASN A 608 -28.33 61.98 10.45
C ASN A 608 -27.19 62.09 11.49
N PRO A 609 -25.99 62.56 11.12
CA PRO A 609 -24.89 62.72 12.05
C PRO A 609 -25.29 63.70 13.19
N PRO A 610 -25.15 63.31 14.46
CA PRO A 610 -25.39 64.21 15.59
C PRO A 610 -24.36 65.35 15.61
N ALA A 611 -24.68 66.45 16.29
CA ALA A 611 -23.70 67.51 16.49
C ALA A 611 -22.55 67.02 17.39
N GLY A 612 -21.32 67.33 17.01
CA GLY A 612 -20.12 66.86 17.69
C GLY A 612 -18.89 66.97 16.79
N THR A 613 -17.71 66.79 17.38
CA THR A 613 -16.46 66.62 16.62
C THR A 613 -16.17 65.15 16.50
N TYR A 614 -15.92 64.68 15.27
CA TYR A 614 -15.71 63.26 14.97
C TYR A 614 -14.40 63.06 14.24
N THR A 615 -13.63 62.07 14.70
CA THR A 615 -12.52 61.52 13.94
C THR A 615 -13.04 60.40 13.05
N LEU A 616 -12.83 60.48 11.74
CA LEU A 616 -13.20 59.45 10.78
C LEU A 616 -11.95 58.69 10.31
N THR A 617 -12.08 57.38 10.18
CA THR A 617 -11.10 56.47 9.58
C THR A 617 -11.80 55.51 8.64
N ALA A 618 -11.06 54.90 7.71
CA ALA A 618 -11.54 53.78 6.91
C ALA A 618 -10.55 52.62 6.98
N LYS A 619 -11.03 51.38 6.98
CA LYS A 619 -10.23 50.15 6.99
C LYS A 619 -10.48 49.37 5.71
N ALA A 620 -9.43 49.15 4.91
CA ALA A 620 -9.47 48.24 3.77
C ALA A 620 -9.08 46.82 4.22
N THR A 621 -9.71 45.81 3.63
CA THR A 621 -9.33 44.39 3.71
C THR A 621 -9.10 43.87 2.30
N ASP A 622 -8.01 43.14 2.07
CA ASP A 622 -7.69 42.49 0.79
C ASP A 622 -8.32 41.08 0.68
N ASP A 623 -7.97 40.34 -0.37
CA ASP A 623 -8.39 38.95 -0.63
C ASP A 623 -7.66 37.89 0.21
N ASP A 624 -6.55 38.29 0.86
CA ASP A 624 -5.74 37.47 1.77
C ASP A 624 -5.91 37.89 3.25
N ASN A 625 -6.96 38.67 3.55
CA ASN A 625 -7.37 39.20 4.86
C ASN A 625 -6.39 40.17 5.57
N ALA A 626 -5.35 40.71 4.92
CA ALA A 626 -4.60 41.79 5.53
C ALA A 626 -5.39 43.09 5.51
N GLN A 627 -5.11 43.93 6.51
CA GLN A 627 -5.91 45.11 6.80
C GLN A 627 -5.04 46.33 7.01
N THR A 628 -5.46 47.45 6.43
CA THR A 628 -4.84 48.75 6.67
C THR A 628 -5.93 49.76 7.03
N THR A 629 -5.66 50.57 8.06
CA THR A 629 -6.52 51.67 8.47
C THR A 629 -5.93 52.99 7.94
N SER A 630 -6.77 53.84 7.35
CA SER A 630 -6.36 55.15 6.84
C SER A 630 -5.91 56.07 7.96
N ALA A 631 -5.16 57.13 7.59
CA ALA A 631 -4.94 58.24 8.50
C ALA A 631 -6.29 58.84 8.94
N PRO A 632 -6.43 59.24 10.22
CA PRO A 632 -7.66 59.85 10.71
C PRO A 632 -7.84 61.25 10.13
N ILE A 633 -9.09 61.58 9.78
CA ILE A 633 -9.50 62.97 9.52
C ILE A 633 -10.47 63.42 10.62
N THR A 634 -10.47 64.70 10.97
CA THR A 634 -11.41 65.26 11.95
C THR A 634 -12.43 66.11 11.23
N ILE A 635 -13.71 65.99 11.58
CA ILE A 635 -14.79 66.85 11.09
C ILE A 635 -15.62 67.39 12.25
N THR A 636 -16.27 68.53 12.06
CA THR A 636 -17.16 69.12 13.06
C THR A 636 -18.59 69.19 12.53
N ILE A 637 -19.51 68.55 13.24
CA ILE A 637 -20.94 68.63 12.96
C ILE A 637 -21.54 69.67 13.93
N THR A 638 -22.02 70.79 13.40
CA THR A 638 -22.57 71.88 14.22
C THR A 638 -24.10 71.83 14.25
N THR A 639 -24.69 72.14 15.41
CA THR A 639 -26.13 72.41 15.51
C THR A 639 -26.48 73.73 14.82
N PRO A 640 -27.67 73.87 14.21
CA PRO A 640 -28.19 75.17 13.81
C PRO A 640 -28.29 76.12 15.03
N GLN A 641 -27.82 77.37 14.91
CA GLN A 641 -27.78 78.36 16.00
C GLN A 641 -29.16 79.03 16.24
N GLN A 642 -29.66 79.06 17.49
CA GLN A 642 -30.71 79.96 18.00
C GLN A 642 -30.25 80.71 19.28
N SER A 643 -30.65 81.99 19.43
CA SER A 643 -30.32 82.98 20.51
C SER A 643 -31.09 82.74 21.86
N PRO A 644 -30.70 83.35 23.01
CA PRO A 644 -30.55 82.68 24.34
C PRO A 644 -31.69 82.89 25.38
N THR A 645 -31.69 82.14 26.50
CA THR A 645 -31.81 82.61 27.95
C THR A 645 -31.91 81.46 29.01
N LEU A 646 -30.88 81.37 29.88
CA LEU A 646 -30.72 81.06 31.34
C LEU A 646 -31.03 79.70 32.06
N THR A 647 -29.98 79.23 32.77
CA THR A 647 -29.65 78.18 33.80
C THR A 647 -30.32 78.29 35.20
N PRO A 648 -30.06 77.42 36.25
CA PRO A 648 -29.35 76.10 36.42
C PRO A 648 -30.15 75.03 37.26
N THR A 649 -29.79 73.73 37.40
CA THR A 649 -28.88 73.12 38.44
C THR A 649 -28.54 71.62 38.21
N THR A 650 -27.24 71.27 38.35
CA THR A 650 -26.50 70.06 38.90
C THR A 650 -27.23 68.72 39.19
N GLN A 651 -26.69 67.49 39.09
CA GLN A 651 -25.30 66.94 39.17
C GLN A 651 -25.20 65.44 38.71
N THR A 652 -23.97 65.03 38.30
CA THR A 652 -23.25 63.70 38.36
C THR A 652 -23.57 62.48 37.46
N SER A 653 -22.46 61.96 36.87
CA SER A 653 -22.19 60.75 36.03
C SER A 653 -21.98 59.47 36.89
N PRO A 654 -22.04 58.20 36.38
CA PRO A 654 -20.95 57.58 35.58
C PRO A 654 -21.32 56.50 34.50
N SER A 655 -20.41 56.36 33.52
CA SER A 655 -19.89 55.19 32.73
C SER A 655 -20.79 53.99 32.32
N PRO A 656 -20.80 53.55 31.04
CA PRO A 656 -21.49 52.32 30.63
C PRO A 656 -20.62 51.06 30.71
N THR A 657 -21.21 50.05 31.34
CA THR A 657 -20.76 48.67 31.60
C THR A 657 -21.08 47.74 30.41
N PRO A 658 -20.38 46.60 30.22
CA PRO A 658 -20.65 45.61 29.17
C PRO A 658 -22.12 45.12 29.16
N ILE A 659 -22.70 44.95 27.96
CA ILE A 659 -24.12 44.58 27.80
C ILE A 659 -24.29 43.07 28.06
N VAL A 660 -24.65 42.72 29.29
CA VAL A 660 -25.10 41.39 29.69
C VAL A 660 -26.56 41.19 29.24
N PRO A 661 -26.97 40.02 28.71
CA PRO A 661 -28.38 39.73 28.41
C PRO A 661 -29.27 39.97 29.63
N THR A 662 -30.38 40.69 29.46
CA THR A 662 -31.25 41.13 30.58
C THR A 662 -31.73 39.95 31.43
N GLY A 663 -31.41 39.96 32.73
CA GLY A 663 -31.80 38.91 33.68
C GLY A 663 -30.81 37.74 33.80
N TRP A 664 -29.66 37.84 33.14
CA TRP A 664 -28.55 36.89 33.23
C TRP A 664 -27.32 37.55 33.85
N THR A 665 -26.43 36.74 34.42
CA THR A 665 -25.15 37.19 34.98
C THR A 665 -24.02 36.63 34.14
N PHE A 666 -23.10 37.46 33.65
CA PHE A 666 -21.91 36.98 32.94
C PHE A 666 -21.10 36.05 33.83
N CYS A 667 -20.64 34.93 33.27
CA CYS A 667 -19.93 33.91 34.00
C CYS A 667 -18.49 33.71 33.53
N SER A 668 -18.30 33.42 32.24
CA SER A 668 -16.97 33.19 31.65
C SER A 668 -17.02 33.24 30.11
N ASP A 669 -15.87 33.37 29.47
CA ASP A 669 -15.73 33.22 28.01
C ASP A 669 -15.70 31.72 27.59
N GLU A 670 -15.82 31.42 26.29
CA GLU A 670 -15.71 30.04 25.75
C GLU A 670 -14.34 29.43 26.05
N TYR A 671 -14.35 28.13 26.38
CA TYR A 671 -13.22 27.34 26.89
C TYR A 671 -12.78 27.65 28.32
N GLU A 672 -13.56 28.44 29.07
CA GLU A 672 -13.33 28.65 30.50
C GLU A 672 -14.45 28.04 31.36
N GLN A 673 -14.16 27.83 32.64
CA GLN A 673 -15.12 27.25 33.57
C GLN A 673 -16.01 28.33 34.19
N CYS A 674 -17.31 28.20 33.96
CA CYS A 674 -18.32 29.01 34.62
C CYS A 674 -18.64 28.45 36.02
N ILE A 675 -18.25 29.16 37.08
CA ILE A 675 -18.37 28.70 38.47
C ILE A 675 -19.50 29.43 39.19
N PHE A 676 -20.45 28.66 39.75
CA PHE A 676 -21.53 29.16 40.60
C PHE A 676 -21.95 28.08 41.62
N THR A 677 -22.61 28.49 42.71
CA THR A 677 -23.09 27.57 43.76
C THR A 677 -24.58 27.27 43.63
N GLY A 678 -24.96 26.01 43.88
CA GLY A 678 -26.33 25.51 43.71
C GLY A 678 -26.70 25.28 42.24
N THR A 679 -27.96 24.93 42.00
CA THR A 679 -28.47 24.67 40.64
C THR A 679 -28.86 25.97 39.94
N LYS A 680 -28.31 26.22 38.75
CA LYS A 680 -28.56 27.41 37.92
C LYS A 680 -28.90 27.00 36.50
N GLU A 681 -29.66 27.85 35.82
CA GLU A 681 -29.77 27.80 34.36
C GLU A 681 -28.56 28.54 33.77
N VAL A 682 -27.90 27.95 32.76
CA VAL A 682 -26.69 28.49 32.12
C VAL A 682 -26.95 28.64 30.62
N LEU A 683 -26.66 29.83 30.11
CA LEU A 683 -26.82 30.28 28.73
C LEU A 683 -25.44 30.39 28.08
N TYR A 684 -25.27 29.79 26.90
CA TYR A 684 -24.01 29.77 26.16
C TYR A 684 -24.24 30.19 24.72
N GLY A 685 -23.53 31.21 24.24
CA GLY A 685 -23.71 31.73 22.87
C GLY A 685 -23.29 33.18 22.68
N LEU A 686 -23.70 33.80 21.57
CA LEU A 686 -23.36 35.18 21.21
C LEU A 686 -24.51 35.83 20.41
N ASN A 687 -24.70 37.15 20.55
CA ASN A 687 -25.60 37.95 19.70
C ASN A 687 -27.04 37.40 19.56
N SER A 688 -27.65 36.98 20.67
CA SER A 688 -29.03 36.44 20.72
C SER A 688 -29.21 35.03 20.15
N LEU A 689 -28.13 34.35 19.76
CA LEU A 689 -28.12 32.93 19.42
C LEU A 689 -27.45 32.16 20.56
N TYR A 690 -28.28 31.55 21.40
CA TYR A 690 -27.85 30.89 22.63
C TYR A 690 -28.41 29.47 22.75
N ALA A 691 -27.58 28.56 23.26
CA ALA A 691 -27.99 27.30 23.86
C ALA A 691 -28.16 27.50 25.38
N THR A 692 -29.09 26.79 26.00
CA THR A 692 -29.34 26.88 27.46
C THR A 692 -29.50 25.48 28.04
N ASP A 693 -28.93 25.25 29.22
CA ASP A 693 -29.11 24.01 30.00
C ASP A 693 -28.88 24.27 31.50
N ILE A 694 -29.22 23.31 32.37
CA ILE A 694 -29.23 23.47 33.82
C ILE A 694 -28.12 22.65 34.47
N PHE A 695 -27.27 23.30 35.26
CA PHE A 695 -26.14 22.66 35.94
C PHE A 695 -26.10 22.99 37.42
N THR A 696 -25.38 22.18 38.20
CA THR A 696 -25.21 22.34 39.65
C THR A 696 -23.72 22.42 39.97
N GLU A 697 -23.32 23.41 40.78
CA GLU A 697 -21.91 23.70 41.14
C GLU A 697 -20.97 24.19 40.00
N GLY A 698 -21.52 24.64 38.87
CA GLY A 698 -20.77 25.18 37.73
C GLY A 698 -20.75 24.27 36.49
N VAL A 699 -20.21 24.78 35.38
CA VAL A 699 -20.12 24.08 34.08
C VAL A 699 -18.99 24.65 33.22
N PHE A 700 -18.43 23.83 32.33
CA PHE A 700 -17.44 24.29 31.35
C PHE A 700 -18.13 24.86 30.11
N CYS A 701 -17.70 26.04 29.66
CA CYS A 701 -18.36 26.80 28.60
C CYS A 701 -17.82 26.40 27.23
N ASP A 702 -18.31 25.29 26.70
CA ASP A 702 -17.78 24.66 25.49
C ASP A 702 -18.86 23.98 24.63
N ASN A 703 -18.59 23.87 23.33
CA ASN A 703 -19.49 23.29 22.34
C ASN A 703 -19.78 21.80 22.57
N SER A 704 -18.91 21.08 23.27
CA SER A 704 -19.15 19.68 23.65
C SER A 704 -20.25 19.51 24.71
N ILE A 705 -20.53 20.56 25.50
CA ILE A 705 -21.53 20.53 26.57
C ILE A 705 -22.89 21.05 26.08
N PHE A 706 -22.90 22.15 25.33
CA PHE A 706 -24.12 22.84 24.92
C PHE A 706 -24.50 22.63 23.43
N GLY A 707 -23.65 21.97 22.65
CA GLY A 707 -23.66 22.10 21.19
C GLY A 707 -23.07 23.45 20.73
N ASP A 708 -22.99 23.69 19.41
CA ASP A 708 -22.52 24.96 18.86
C ASP A 708 -23.68 25.81 18.34
N PRO A 709 -24.23 26.74 19.14
CA PRO A 709 -25.35 27.58 18.75
C PRO A 709 -24.97 28.67 17.73
N TYR A 710 -23.68 28.93 17.52
CA TYR A 710 -23.21 29.91 16.56
C TYR A 710 -21.84 29.53 15.96
N PRO A 711 -21.82 28.62 14.97
CA PRO A 711 -20.58 28.04 14.43
C PRO A 711 -19.63 29.06 13.82
N GLY A 712 -18.34 28.93 14.16
CA GLY A 712 -17.26 29.78 13.65
C GLY A 712 -16.98 31.05 14.46
N PHE A 713 -17.68 31.27 15.58
CA PHE A 713 -17.50 32.44 16.45
C PHE A 713 -17.33 32.07 17.92
N VAL A 714 -16.54 32.88 18.65
CA VAL A 714 -16.27 32.70 20.08
C VAL A 714 -17.49 33.15 20.91
N LYS A 715 -17.96 32.29 21.80
CA LYS A 715 -19.20 32.47 22.58
C LYS A 715 -18.89 32.76 24.05
N GLN A 716 -19.92 33.10 24.82
CA GLN A 716 -19.79 33.41 26.24
C GLN A 716 -20.88 32.72 27.06
N CYS A 717 -20.56 32.41 28.31
CA CYS A 717 -21.47 31.84 29.28
C CYS A 717 -22.05 32.87 30.22
N TYR A 718 -23.33 32.69 30.53
CA TYR A 718 -24.06 33.47 31.51
C TYR A 718 -24.90 32.53 32.38
N TYR A 719 -25.19 32.86 33.64
CA TYR A 719 -26.11 32.05 34.46
C TYR A 719 -27.16 32.89 35.17
N ARG A 720 -28.24 32.24 35.62
CA ARG A 720 -29.26 32.81 36.51
C ARG A 720 -29.89 31.76 37.42
N ASP A 721 -30.55 32.21 38.48
CA ASP A 721 -31.37 31.34 39.32
C ASP A 721 -32.58 30.80 38.56
N LEU A 722 -32.92 29.52 38.81
CA LEU A 722 -34.14 28.92 38.27
C LEU A 722 -35.35 29.70 38.78
N GLN A 723 -36.17 30.24 37.87
CA GLN A 723 -37.42 30.88 38.25
C GLN A 723 -38.36 29.84 38.87
N ALA A 724 -38.87 30.12 40.06
CA ALA A 724 -39.86 29.27 40.72
C ALA A 724 -41.13 29.21 39.86
N THR A 725 -41.43 28.04 39.30
CA THR A 725 -42.65 27.80 38.53
C THR A 725 -43.90 27.97 39.41
N PRO A 726 -44.97 28.62 38.93
CA PRO A 726 -46.26 28.56 39.58
C PRO A 726 -46.80 27.13 39.55
N THR A 727 -47.27 26.65 40.70
CA THR A 727 -47.82 25.32 40.94
C THR A 727 -49.04 25.05 40.04
N PRO A 728 -49.05 23.98 39.22
CA PRO A 728 -50.28 23.46 38.63
C PRO A 728 -51.10 22.69 39.69
N PRO A 729 -52.44 22.72 39.64
CA PRO A 729 -53.29 22.06 40.62
C PRO A 729 -53.35 20.53 40.45
N ALA A 730 -53.85 19.89 41.51
CA ALA A 730 -53.83 18.47 41.83
C ALA A 730 -54.35 17.48 40.78
N SER A 731 -53.69 16.34 40.72
CA SER A 731 -54.10 15.07 40.10
C SER A 731 -55.15 14.33 40.92
N SER A 732 -56.13 13.68 40.25
CA SER A 732 -56.78 12.37 40.56
C SER A 732 -58.05 12.17 39.70
N PRO A 733 -58.59 10.94 39.49
CA PRO A 733 -57.94 9.65 39.28
C PRO A 733 -58.49 8.89 38.03
N THR A 734 -57.78 7.80 37.73
CA THR A 734 -58.11 6.58 36.96
C THR A 734 -59.55 6.37 36.45
N GLN A 735 -59.67 5.89 35.20
CA GLN A 735 -60.53 4.72 34.95
C GLN A 735 -60.07 3.83 33.81
N THR A 736 -59.96 2.56 34.17
CA THR A 736 -59.84 1.34 33.38
C THR A 736 -61.15 0.92 32.73
N SER A 737 -61.10 0.35 31.54
CA SER A 737 -61.89 -0.80 31.10
C SER A 737 -61.26 -1.36 29.81
N GLY A 738 -61.07 -2.65 29.58
CA GLY A 738 -61.58 -3.85 30.23
C GLY A 738 -62.46 -4.64 29.26
N GLY A 739 -61.95 -5.79 28.79
CA GLY A 739 -62.72 -6.94 28.24
C GLY A 739 -63.47 -6.71 26.93
N GLY A 740 -63.66 -7.65 26.02
CA GLY A 740 -63.65 -9.11 26.12
C GLY A 740 -64.88 -9.68 25.38
N GLY A 741 -64.65 -10.65 24.49
CA GLY A 741 -65.67 -11.56 23.90
C GLY A 741 -66.36 -11.05 22.63
N GLY A 742 -66.64 -11.85 21.59
CA GLY A 742 -66.44 -13.29 21.38
C GLY A 742 -67.24 -13.77 20.15
N GLY A 743 -66.83 -14.93 19.59
CA GLY A 743 -67.56 -15.74 18.60
C GLY A 743 -66.87 -15.78 17.22
N GLY A 744 -66.47 -16.90 16.62
CA GLY A 744 -66.59 -18.32 16.94
C GLY A 744 -66.46 -19.14 15.64
N SER A 745 -65.70 -20.25 15.71
CA SER A 745 -65.62 -21.39 14.77
C SER A 745 -65.09 -21.17 13.34
N GLY A 746 -64.22 -22.03 12.78
CA GLY A 746 -63.64 -23.28 13.26
C GLY A 746 -62.85 -24.02 12.16
N GLY A 747 -62.00 -24.96 12.59
CA GLY A 747 -61.39 -26.05 11.79
C GLY A 747 -60.12 -25.67 11.02
N GLY A 748 -58.97 -26.35 11.15
CA GLY A 748 -58.60 -27.56 11.86
C GLY A 748 -57.38 -28.18 11.18
N GLY A 749 -56.43 -28.69 11.98
CA GLY A 749 -55.49 -29.73 11.55
C GLY A 749 -54.10 -29.28 11.10
N GLY A 750 -53.21 -29.03 12.07
CA GLY A 750 -51.76 -29.08 11.86
C GLY A 750 -51.19 -30.48 12.11
N GLY A 751 -49.98 -30.72 11.60
CA GLY A 751 -49.17 -31.88 11.93
C GLY A 751 -47.79 -31.76 11.29
N GLY A 752 -46.80 -31.34 12.08
CA GLY A 752 -45.43 -31.10 11.66
C GLY A 752 -44.48 -32.31 11.79
N SER A 753 -43.35 -32.17 11.09
CA SER A 753 -41.96 -32.59 11.38
C SER A 753 -41.70 -33.87 12.20
N THR A 754 -40.84 -34.77 11.66
CA THR A 754 -39.66 -35.36 12.36
C THR A 754 -38.87 -36.39 11.51
N ILE A 755 -37.54 -36.18 11.43
CA ILE A 755 -36.41 -37.10 11.78
C ILE A 755 -36.18 -38.47 11.07
N ARG A 756 -34.95 -38.60 10.51
CA ARG A 756 -33.96 -39.73 10.39
C ARG A 756 -34.15 -40.95 9.44
N ARG A 757 -32.97 -41.26 8.86
CA ARG A 757 -32.31 -42.56 8.52
C ARG A 757 -32.72 -43.31 7.24
N SER A 758 -31.71 -43.50 6.39
CA SER A 758 -31.54 -44.39 5.24
C SER A 758 -31.72 -45.89 5.59
N PRO A 759 -31.83 -46.83 4.62
CA PRO A 759 -30.71 -47.23 3.71
C PRO A 759 -31.09 -47.70 2.27
N SER A 760 -30.03 -47.92 1.46
CA SER A 760 -30.00 -48.44 0.06
C SER A 760 -30.64 -49.82 -0.15
N PRO A 761 -30.73 -50.30 -1.42
CA PRO A 761 -29.69 -51.22 -1.90
C PRO A 761 -29.20 -51.05 -3.37
N SER A 762 -28.08 -51.74 -3.61
CA SER A 762 -27.11 -51.90 -4.72
C SER A 762 -27.57 -51.96 -6.19
N PRO A 763 -26.60 -51.81 -7.13
CA PRO A 763 -26.62 -52.46 -8.43
C PRO A 763 -25.46 -53.47 -8.66
N THR A 764 -25.65 -54.22 -9.73
CA THR A 764 -25.06 -55.49 -10.19
C THR A 764 -23.77 -55.39 -11.02
N LEU A 765 -23.12 -56.56 -11.15
CA LEU A 765 -21.93 -56.93 -11.93
C LEU A 765 -22.05 -56.86 -13.47
N GLY A 766 -20.90 -56.69 -14.15
CA GLY A 766 -20.59 -57.10 -15.54
C GLY A 766 -19.15 -56.71 -15.93
N SER A 767 -18.17 -57.62 -15.83
CA SER A 767 -17.57 -58.49 -16.89
C SER A 767 -16.75 -57.76 -17.98
N THR A 768 -15.41 -57.71 -17.84
CA THR A 768 -14.34 -58.51 -18.53
C THR A 768 -13.92 -58.08 -19.94
N SER A 769 -12.63 -57.77 -20.12
CA SER A 769 -11.75 -58.33 -21.17
C SER A 769 -10.25 -58.05 -20.87
N SER A 770 -9.40 -59.02 -21.19
CA SER A 770 -7.92 -59.06 -20.99
C SER A 770 -7.17 -58.61 -22.26
N PRO A 771 -5.86 -58.29 -22.17
CA PRO A 771 -4.89 -59.06 -22.98
C PRO A 771 -3.53 -59.36 -22.30
N GLN A 772 -2.68 -60.03 -23.09
CA GLN A 772 -1.58 -60.97 -22.81
C GLN A 772 -0.25 -60.41 -22.28
N ALA A 773 0.55 -61.38 -21.78
CA ALA A 773 1.87 -61.25 -21.15
C ALA A 773 3.06 -61.16 -22.12
N GLY A 774 4.06 -60.37 -21.72
CA GLY A 774 5.45 -60.41 -22.21
C GLY A 774 6.43 -60.49 -21.02
N GLN A 775 7.49 -61.30 -21.16
CA GLN A 775 8.47 -61.62 -20.12
C GLN A 775 9.45 -60.45 -19.84
N ALA A 776 9.77 -60.24 -18.55
CA ALA A 776 10.80 -59.33 -18.04
C ALA A 776 11.87 -60.09 -17.21
N PRO A 777 13.11 -59.60 -17.10
CA PRO A 777 14.27 -60.35 -16.60
C PRO A 777 14.28 -60.55 -15.06
N SER A 778 14.97 -61.59 -14.61
CA SER A 778 15.00 -62.04 -13.21
C SER A 778 15.72 -61.06 -12.28
N ILE A 779 14.96 -60.37 -11.44
CA ILE A 779 15.44 -59.60 -10.28
C ILE A 779 15.28 -60.52 -9.06
N ASN A 780 16.30 -60.61 -8.21
CA ASN A 780 16.29 -61.46 -7.00
C ASN A 780 15.22 -60.96 -6.00
N PRO A 781 14.06 -61.64 -5.87
CA PRO A 781 12.87 -61.09 -5.23
C PRO A 781 13.01 -60.95 -3.71
N LEU A 782 14.01 -61.58 -3.10
CA LEU A 782 14.28 -61.50 -1.68
C LEU A 782 14.83 -60.13 -1.26
N SER A 783 15.69 -59.50 -2.08
CA SER A 783 16.30 -58.19 -1.76
C SER A 783 15.34 -57.00 -1.94
N ASP A 784 14.49 -57.05 -2.98
CA ASP A 784 13.44 -56.04 -3.22
C ASP A 784 12.31 -56.16 -2.19
N LEU A 785 11.94 -57.39 -1.79
CA LEU A 785 10.97 -57.62 -0.72
C LEU A 785 11.48 -57.11 0.63
N GLN A 786 12.77 -57.28 0.94
CA GLN A 786 13.37 -56.81 2.20
C GLN A 786 13.46 -55.27 2.26
N SER A 787 13.84 -54.63 1.15
CA SER A 787 13.84 -53.17 1.00
C SER A 787 12.43 -52.58 1.09
N ARG A 788 11.45 -53.21 0.42
CA ARG A 788 10.04 -52.79 0.47
C ARG A 788 9.42 -53.00 1.84
N ILE A 789 9.75 -54.08 2.55
CA ILE A 789 9.28 -54.34 3.93
C ILE A 789 9.88 -53.33 4.92
N GLN A 790 11.18 -53.01 4.81
CA GLN A 790 11.80 -51.97 5.65
C GLN A 790 11.20 -50.59 5.38
N THR A 791 10.99 -50.25 4.11
CA THR A 791 10.32 -49.00 3.72
C THR A 791 8.88 -48.95 4.24
N LEU A 792 8.13 -50.05 4.15
CA LEU A 792 6.76 -50.15 4.70
C LEU A 792 6.75 -49.99 6.23
N PHE A 793 7.73 -50.58 6.93
CA PHE A 793 7.83 -50.52 8.39
C PHE A 793 8.12 -49.08 8.85
N SER A 794 9.02 -48.38 8.16
CA SER A 794 9.32 -46.96 8.43
C SER A 794 8.13 -46.03 8.11
N ILE A 795 7.37 -46.31 7.04
CA ILE A 795 6.14 -45.57 6.69
C ILE A 795 5.05 -45.81 7.73
N LEU A 796 4.88 -47.04 8.22
CA LEU A 796 3.90 -47.35 9.25
C LEU A 796 4.26 -46.68 10.58
N GLN A 797 5.54 -46.70 10.97
CA GLN A 797 6.03 -46.09 12.20
C GLN A 797 5.85 -44.56 12.19
N SER A 798 6.03 -43.90 11.04
CA SER A 798 5.79 -42.46 10.89
C SER A 798 4.29 -42.10 10.84
N LEU A 799 3.45 -42.95 10.22
CA LEU A 799 1.99 -42.77 10.25
C LEU A 799 1.44 -42.80 11.68
N PHE A 800 1.93 -43.74 12.51
CA PHE A 800 1.52 -43.85 13.91
C PHE A 800 1.95 -42.64 14.74
N LEU A 801 3.13 -42.05 14.46
CA LEU A 801 3.61 -40.87 15.15
C LEU A 801 2.81 -39.61 14.77
N LYS A 802 2.46 -39.45 13.47
CA LYS A 802 1.64 -38.34 12.97
C LYS A 802 0.19 -38.38 13.49
N VAL A 803 -0.41 -39.57 13.60
CA VAL A 803 -1.76 -39.74 14.19
C VAL A 803 -1.75 -39.42 15.69
N ALA A 804 -0.65 -39.70 16.40
CA ALA A 804 -0.50 -39.34 17.80
C ALA A 804 -0.35 -37.82 18.00
N GLN A 805 0.38 -37.13 17.12
CA GLN A 805 0.55 -35.67 17.15
C GLN A 805 -0.73 -34.89 16.78
N GLN A 806 -1.53 -35.36 15.81
CA GLN A 806 -2.82 -34.75 15.47
C GLN A 806 -3.83 -34.76 16.63
N LYS A 807 -3.77 -35.78 17.51
CA LYS A 807 -4.61 -35.82 18.73
C LYS A 807 -4.13 -34.89 19.84
N ALA A 808 -2.85 -34.54 19.88
CA ALA A 808 -2.28 -33.63 20.88
C ALA A 808 -2.54 -32.14 20.57
N LEU A 809 -2.72 -31.77 19.29
CA LEU A 809 -3.02 -30.39 18.89
C LEU A 809 -4.46 -29.95 19.15
N GLN A 810 -5.41 -30.87 19.36
CA GLN A 810 -6.82 -30.54 19.61
C GLN A 810 -7.13 -30.16 21.08
N THR A 811 -6.15 -30.15 21.98
CA THR A 811 -6.40 -30.00 23.43
C THR A 811 -5.57 -28.93 24.16
N ALA A 812 -4.82 -28.06 23.47
CA ALA A 812 -4.06 -26.99 24.13
C ALA A 812 -4.87 -25.66 24.21
N PRO A 813 -5.00 -25.03 25.41
CA PRO A 813 -5.73 -23.77 25.57
C PRO A 813 -4.90 -22.56 25.10
N ILE A 814 -5.60 -21.58 24.54
CA ILE A 814 -5.07 -20.29 24.08
C ILE A 814 -4.64 -19.45 25.30
N ILE A 815 -3.37 -19.04 25.37
CA ILE A 815 -2.89 -18.04 26.34
C ILE A 815 -2.42 -16.79 25.59
N ASN A 816 -3.18 -15.71 25.75
CA ASN A 816 -2.81 -14.35 25.34
C ASN A 816 -1.70 -13.82 26.26
N THR A 817 -0.55 -13.43 25.70
CA THR A 817 0.38 -12.54 26.39
C THR A 817 0.86 -11.43 25.45
N THR A 818 0.59 -10.20 25.86
CA THR A 818 1.08 -8.95 25.29
C THR A 818 2.58 -8.78 25.60
N PRO A 819 3.41 -8.26 24.68
CA PRO A 819 4.82 -7.98 24.98
C PRO A 819 4.97 -6.69 25.79
N THR A 820 5.61 -6.77 26.95
CA THR A 820 6.07 -5.63 27.75
C THR A 820 7.46 -5.17 27.30
N VAL A 821 7.62 -3.86 27.18
CA VAL A 821 8.89 -3.17 26.89
C VAL A 821 9.71 -3.05 28.18
N PRO A 822 10.99 -3.42 28.24
CA PRO A 822 11.87 -3.02 29.33
C PRO A 822 12.41 -1.60 29.05
N THR A 823 12.02 -0.67 29.91
CA THR A 823 12.64 0.65 30.02
C THR A 823 13.90 0.55 30.88
N GLN A 824 15.03 1.04 30.38
CA GLN A 824 16.19 1.34 31.23
C GLN A 824 16.61 2.80 31.00
N SER A 825 16.51 3.58 32.06
CA SER A 825 16.84 5.00 32.15
C SER A 825 18.30 5.21 32.53
N CYS A 826 18.96 6.15 31.86
CA CYS A 826 20.16 6.83 32.36
C CYS A 826 19.93 8.35 32.28
N PRO A 827 19.59 9.04 33.39
CA PRO A 827 19.53 10.49 33.43
C PRO A 827 20.92 11.07 33.70
N GLY A 828 21.36 11.98 32.84
CA GLY A 828 22.51 12.88 33.10
C GLY A 828 23.90 12.25 32.97
N GLY A 829 24.54 12.47 31.81
CA GLY A 829 25.99 12.71 31.73
C GLY A 829 26.96 11.57 32.12
N ILE A 830 27.56 10.97 31.08
CA ILE A 830 28.90 10.35 31.04
C ILE A 830 29.10 9.03 31.80
N CYS A 831 29.34 7.95 31.04
CA CYS A 831 30.13 6.80 31.47
C CYS A 831 31.32 6.61 30.53
N THR A 832 32.54 6.80 31.03
CA THR A 832 33.81 6.52 30.34
C THR A 832 34.66 5.58 31.19
N ILE A 833 35.41 4.68 30.54
CA ILE A 833 36.65 4.12 31.09
C ILE A 833 37.78 4.22 30.03
N GLY A 834 38.70 5.18 30.28
CA GLY A 834 40.14 5.28 29.91
C GLY A 834 40.60 5.12 28.45
N GLY A 835 41.25 6.08 27.78
CA GLY A 835 41.81 7.38 28.18
C GLY A 835 42.74 7.94 27.08
N THR A 836 42.58 9.24 26.77
CA THR A 836 43.51 10.22 26.18
C THR A 836 44.08 10.05 24.75
N ASP A 837 43.49 10.85 23.84
CA ASP A 837 44.07 11.85 22.93
C ASP A 837 45.60 12.07 22.92
N ILE A 838 46.16 12.35 21.72
CA ILE A 838 46.85 13.64 21.40
C ILE A 838 46.79 13.93 19.88
N PHE A 839 46.13 15.03 19.48
CA PHE A 839 46.19 15.63 18.13
C PHE A 839 47.49 16.43 17.90
N SER A 840 48.10 16.30 16.72
CA SER A 840 48.89 17.34 16.01
C SER A 840 49.20 16.81 14.60
N GLY A 841 48.89 17.40 13.45
CA GLY A 841 48.54 18.76 13.06
C GLY A 841 49.41 19.13 11.83
N GLY A 842 48.79 19.43 10.66
CA GLY A 842 49.40 20.33 9.64
C GLY A 842 49.63 19.82 8.21
N ASN A 843 48.70 20.18 7.31
CA ASN A 843 48.83 20.70 5.92
C ASN A 843 49.90 20.16 4.93
N THR A 844 49.47 19.71 3.73
CA THR A 844 49.53 20.45 2.42
C THR A 844 49.17 19.53 1.23
N VAL A 845 48.65 20.14 0.15
CA VAL A 845 48.05 19.55 -1.08
C VAL A 845 49.14 19.28 -2.19
N PRO A 846 48.83 18.78 -3.41
CA PRO A 846 49.30 17.53 -4.05
C PRO A 846 50.28 17.82 -5.25
N PRO A 847 50.41 17.04 -6.35
CA PRO A 847 50.33 15.59 -6.63
C PRO A 847 51.64 15.04 -7.27
N THR A 848 51.80 13.72 -7.43
CA THR A 848 52.37 13.05 -8.64
C THR A 848 52.56 11.54 -8.40
N SER A 849 52.00 10.69 -9.27
CA SER A 849 52.41 9.29 -9.47
C SER A 849 53.69 9.25 -10.33
N PRO A 850 54.59 8.24 -10.20
CA PRO A 850 54.33 6.90 -10.75
C PRO A 850 54.86 5.72 -9.90
N SER A 851 54.47 4.53 -10.33
CA SER A 851 54.62 3.20 -9.72
C SER A 851 56.06 2.69 -9.53
N THR A 852 56.28 1.88 -8.49
CA THR A 852 56.77 0.46 -8.52
C THR A 852 57.18 -0.02 -7.11
N GLY A 853 56.83 -1.28 -6.75
CA GLY A 853 57.51 -2.04 -5.68
C GLY A 853 56.67 -2.47 -4.47
N SER A 854 56.08 -3.66 -4.57
CA SER A 854 55.32 -4.43 -3.55
C SER A 854 56.04 -4.68 -2.21
N THR A 855 55.29 -4.71 -1.10
CA THR A 855 55.02 -5.92 -0.26
C THR A 855 53.88 -5.63 0.72
N GLY A 856 52.81 -6.45 0.70
CA GLY A 856 51.55 -6.16 1.38
C GLY A 856 51.32 -6.84 2.74
N SER A 857 50.14 -6.55 3.30
CA SER A 857 49.32 -7.45 4.12
C SER A 857 47.84 -7.06 3.97
N GLY A 858 47.00 -8.05 3.72
CA GLY A 858 45.72 -7.93 3.01
C GLY A 858 44.54 -7.27 3.73
N GLN A 859 43.71 -6.60 2.93
CA GLN A 859 42.27 -6.46 3.13
C GLN A 859 41.62 -7.03 1.88
N ALA A 860 40.86 -8.12 2.03
CA ALA A 860 40.10 -8.72 0.96
C ALA A 860 38.96 -7.77 0.57
N ASN A 861 38.94 -7.35 -0.69
CA ASN A 861 37.88 -6.54 -1.26
C ASN A 861 36.60 -7.39 -1.38
N THR A 862 35.65 -7.22 -0.46
CA THR A 862 34.31 -7.82 -0.55
C THR A 862 33.33 -6.72 -0.91
N GLY A 863 32.91 -6.68 -2.18
CA GLY A 863 31.80 -5.83 -2.62
C GLY A 863 30.53 -6.12 -1.84
N PHE A 864 29.56 -5.22 -1.94
CA PHE A 864 28.21 -5.48 -1.46
C PHE A 864 27.65 -6.71 -2.21
N ASN A 865 27.05 -7.65 -1.48
CA ASN A 865 26.61 -8.95 -2.01
C ASN A 865 25.11 -9.22 -1.83
N ARG A 866 24.36 -8.27 -1.27
CA ARG A 866 22.89 -8.33 -1.11
C ARG A 866 22.28 -6.95 -1.23
N ASN A 867 20.97 -6.89 -1.48
CA ASN A 867 20.24 -5.63 -1.45
C ASN A 867 20.11 -5.09 -0.03
N LEU A 868 20.00 -3.77 0.12
CA LEU A 868 19.71 -3.12 1.39
C LEU A 868 18.52 -2.16 1.23
N THR A 869 17.60 -2.21 2.19
CA THR A 869 16.37 -1.40 2.25
C THR A 869 16.09 -0.98 3.69
N ILE A 870 15.08 -0.15 3.93
CA ILE A 870 14.65 0.24 5.29
C ILE A 870 14.46 -1.00 6.16
N GLY A 871 15.03 -0.96 7.37
CA GLY A 871 14.99 -2.06 8.33
C GLY A 871 16.13 -3.07 8.16
N SER A 872 16.89 -3.02 7.05
CA SER A 872 18.10 -3.85 6.90
C SER A 872 19.09 -3.52 8.00
N GLN A 873 19.69 -4.56 8.58
CA GLN A 873 20.74 -4.43 9.58
C GLN A 873 21.99 -5.19 9.16
N GLY A 874 23.17 -4.69 9.56
CA GLY A 874 24.43 -5.37 9.32
C GLY A 874 25.61 -4.44 9.09
N GLU A 875 26.78 -5.05 8.96
CA GLU A 875 28.03 -4.34 8.68
C GLU A 875 28.04 -3.75 7.26
N ASP A 876 27.42 -4.41 6.30
CA ASP A 876 27.20 -3.88 4.96
C ASP A 876 26.37 -2.57 4.96
N VAL A 877 25.35 -2.45 5.80
CA VAL A 877 24.63 -1.19 5.97
C VAL A 877 25.56 -0.08 6.43
N ARG A 878 26.40 -0.35 7.43
CA ARG A 878 27.38 0.61 7.94
C ARG A 878 28.38 1.00 6.86
N GLN A 879 28.83 0.03 6.05
CA GLN A 879 29.72 0.26 4.91
C GLN A 879 29.09 1.10 3.81
N LEU A 880 27.79 0.94 3.55
CA LEU A 880 27.05 1.79 2.61
C LEU A 880 26.96 3.22 3.14
N GLN A 881 26.60 3.40 4.42
CA GLN A 881 26.55 4.73 5.04
C GLN A 881 27.92 5.42 5.00
N LEU A 882 28.99 4.70 5.28
CA LEU A 882 30.37 5.20 5.18
C LEU A 882 30.68 5.68 3.77
N TYR A 883 30.37 4.87 2.76
CA TYR A 883 30.58 5.22 1.37
C TYR A 883 29.77 6.46 0.97
N LEU A 884 28.49 6.53 1.33
CA LEU A 884 27.63 7.68 1.04
C LEU A 884 28.15 8.97 1.69
N ASN A 885 28.49 8.91 2.99
CA ASN A 885 29.08 10.04 3.72
C ASN A 885 30.40 10.51 3.08
N GLN A 886 31.27 9.57 2.69
CA GLN A 886 32.53 9.87 2.03
C GLN A 886 32.34 10.57 0.67
N LYS A 887 31.30 10.18 -0.09
CA LYS A 887 30.96 10.78 -1.39
C LYS A 887 30.16 12.07 -1.27
N GLY A 888 29.95 12.59 -0.05
CA GLY A 888 29.24 13.85 0.20
C GLY A 888 27.72 13.73 0.31
N PHE A 889 27.17 12.51 0.21
CA PHE A 889 25.75 12.22 0.42
C PHE A 889 25.51 11.90 1.90
N LEU A 890 25.55 12.94 2.73
CA LEU A 890 25.49 12.77 4.18
C LEU A 890 24.17 12.12 4.64
N VAL A 891 24.29 11.03 5.37
CA VAL A 891 23.18 10.34 6.05
C VAL A 891 22.68 11.17 7.23
N ALA A 892 23.59 11.81 7.97
CA ALA A 892 23.26 12.84 8.96
C ALA A 892 24.40 13.86 9.09
N THR A 893 24.08 15.09 9.51
CA THR A 893 25.07 16.14 9.78
C THR A 893 25.70 16.04 11.18
N SER A 894 25.03 15.36 12.11
CA SER A 894 25.53 15.05 13.45
C SER A 894 24.77 13.85 14.04
N GLY A 895 25.34 13.19 15.05
CA GLY A 895 24.72 12.03 15.72
C GLY A 895 24.74 10.75 14.86
N ALA A 896 23.83 9.82 15.15
CA ALA A 896 23.76 8.52 14.48
C ALA A 896 23.59 8.65 12.95
N GLY A 897 24.49 8.02 12.19
CA GLY A 897 24.58 8.08 10.73
C GLY A 897 25.50 9.19 10.19
N SER A 898 25.99 10.12 11.03
CA SER A 898 26.93 11.16 10.58
C SER A 898 28.34 10.61 10.34
N PRO A 899 29.23 11.32 9.62
CA PRO A 899 30.60 10.87 9.41
C PRO A 899 31.31 10.46 10.71
N GLY A 900 31.75 9.19 10.80
CA GLY A 900 32.37 8.62 11.99
C GLY A 900 31.40 8.10 13.06
N ASN A 901 30.09 8.22 12.84
CA ASN A 901 29.00 7.71 13.67
C ASN A 901 28.02 6.85 12.86
N GLU A 902 28.48 6.20 11.78
CA GLU A 902 27.64 5.34 10.94
C GLU A 902 27.05 4.18 11.72
N THR A 903 25.79 3.86 11.45
CA THR A 903 25.06 2.80 12.13
C THR A 903 25.00 1.53 11.28
N THR A 904 24.71 0.41 11.92
CA THR A 904 24.41 -0.84 11.24
C THR A 904 22.94 -0.97 10.85
N LEU A 905 22.14 0.10 10.94
CA LEU A 905 20.70 0.07 10.63
C LEU A 905 20.40 0.98 9.44
N PHE A 906 19.74 0.41 8.43
CA PHE A 906 19.31 1.13 7.24
C PHE A 906 17.97 1.76 7.58
N GLY A 907 17.99 3.03 7.96
CA GLY A 907 16.79 3.80 8.27
C GLY A 907 16.39 4.74 7.13
N GLN A 908 15.33 5.51 7.35
CA GLN A 908 14.88 6.54 6.40
C GLN A 908 15.99 7.52 6.00
N ARG A 909 16.89 7.89 6.92
CA ARG A 909 18.04 8.76 6.63
C ARG A 909 19.02 8.12 5.64
N THR A 910 19.26 6.82 5.75
CA THR A 910 20.10 6.06 4.82
C THR A 910 19.43 5.95 3.46
N GLN A 911 18.12 5.68 3.44
CA GLN A 911 17.33 5.66 2.21
C GLN A 911 17.42 7.00 1.47
N GLN A 912 17.16 8.12 2.16
CA GLN A 912 17.19 9.46 1.56
C GLN A 912 18.58 9.85 1.07
N ALA A 913 19.65 9.47 1.77
CA ALA A 913 21.01 9.71 1.32
C ALA A 913 21.34 8.88 0.07
N LEU A 914 20.88 7.62 0.03
CA LEU A 914 21.05 6.77 -1.13
C LEU A 914 20.22 7.25 -2.33
N ALA A 915 19.01 7.74 -2.12
CA ALA A 915 18.18 8.34 -3.16
C ALA A 915 18.89 9.54 -3.80
N ARG A 916 19.47 10.42 -2.98
CA ARG A 916 20.29 11.56 -3.45
C ARG A 916 21.52 11.11 -4.23
N PHE A 917 22.19 10.05 -3.79
CA PHE A 917 23.31 9.43 -4.52
C PHE A 917 22.85 8.89 -5.88
N GLN A 918 21.78 8.08 -5.90
CA GLN A 918 21.23 7.51 -7.13
C GLN A 918 20.84 8.60 -8.13
N GLN A 919 20.20 9.66 -7.63
CA GLN A 919 19.84 10.84 -8.41
C GLN A 919 21.06 11.52 -9.02
N ALA A 920 22.11 11.75 -8.24
CA ALA A 920 23.34 12.39 -8.72
C ALA A 920 24.13 11.53 -9.74
N HIS A 921 23.89 10.22 -9.73
CA HIS A 921 24.56 9.26 -10.61
C HIS A 921 23.68 8.70 -11.72
N ASN A 922 22.52 9.33 -11.98
CA ASN A 922 21.55 8.91 -13.02
C ASN A 922 21.08 7.45 -12.88
N ILE A 923 21.04 6.93 -11.66
CA ILE A 923 20.49 5.61 -11.34
C ILE A 923 19.00 5.80 -11.07
N ASN A 924 18.15 5.22 -11.93
CA ASN A 924 16.71 5.45 -11.93
C ASN A 924 15.89 4.18 -11.61
N PRO A 925 14.83 4.28 -10.79
CA PRO A 925 14.46 5.46 -10.00
C PRO A 925 15.46 5.71 -8.86
N PRO A 926 15.63 6.97 -8.41
CA PRO A 926 16.36 7.29 -7.20
C PRO A 926 15.52 7.02 -5.94
N SER A 927 15.07 5.76 -5.77
CA SER A 927 14.13 5.36 -4.72
C SER A 927 14.77 5.18 -3.33
N GLY A 928 16.10 5.31 -3.23
CA GLY A 928 16.85 5.05 -2.00
C GLY A 928 16.89 3.57 -1.61
N TYR A 929 16.51 2.68 -2.52
CA TYR A 929 16.68 1.24 -2.41
C TYR A 929 18.06 0.82 -2.93
N PHE A 930 18.87 0.14 -2.11
CA PHE A 930 20.17 -0.35 -2.54
C PHE A 930 20.04 -1.68 -3.28
N GLY A 931 19.44 -1.62 -4.46
CA GLY A 931 19.20 -2.76 -5.34
C GLY A 931 20.38 -3.13 -6.25
N PRO A 932 20.19 -4.08 -7.18
CA PRO A 932 21.24 -4.58 -8.08
C PRO A 932 22.00 -3.48 -8.84
N VAL A 933 21.30 -2.49 -9.38
CA VAL A 933 21.91 -1.39 -10.14
C VAL A 933 22.81 -0.51 -9.26
N SER A 934 22.33 -0.14 -8.06
CA SER A 934 23.12 0.65 -7.12
C SER A 934 24.31 -0.13 -6.58
N ARG A 935 24.13 -1.43 -6.34
CA ARG A 935 25.18 -2.34 -5.91
C ARG A 935 26.27 -2.46 -6.96
N GLU A 936 25.90 -2.72 -8.22
CA GLU A 936 26.86 -2.85 -9.31
C GLU A 936 27.65 -1.54 -9.49
N PHE A 937 26.98 -0.39 -9.45
CA PHE A 937 27.62 0.91 -9.54
C PHE A 937 28.65 1.11 -8.42
N ILE A 938 28.25 0.94 -7.15
CA ILE A 938 29.12 1.18 -6.00
C ILE A 938 30.25 0.15 -5.93
N ASN A 939 29.98 -1.11 -6.28
CA ASN A 939 31.02 -2.15 -6.34
C ASN A 939 32.06 -1.89 -7.44
N ARG A 940 31.69 -1.17 -8.50
CA ARG A 940 32.62 -0.76 -9.57
C ARG A 940 33.43 0.49 -9.21
N ASP A 941 32.87 1.38 -8.40
CA ASP A 941 33.52 2.61 -7.94
C ASP A 941 34.48 2.39 -6.75
N ARG A 942 34.26 1.32 -5.98
CA ARG A 942 35.15 0.82 -4.91
C ARG A 942 36.29 -0.02 -5.46
#